data_AF-A0A356R125-F1
#
_entry.id   AF-A0A356R125-F1
#
_cell.length_a   1.000
_cell.length_b   1.000
_cell.length_c   1.000
_cell.angle_alpha   90.00
_cell.angle_beta   90.00
_cell.angle_gamma   90.00
#
_symmetry.space_group_name_H-M   'P 1'
#
loop_
_entity.id
_entity.type
_entity.pdbx_description
1 polymer ?
#
loop_
_entity_poly.entity_id
_entity_poly.type
_entity_poly.pdbx_seq_one_letter_code
_entity_poly.pdbx_strand_id
1 'polypeptide(L)'
;MSSAPRIAIDIGGTFTDAVLQVGASRYTAKVLTTTRNPAEGFMQGISQLLSKSGVSPNDVALITHGTTLATNALIERRGANTALIATEGHRDSLEIGYENRFDQYNFDADRNPPLVPRSRRWTVTERIDCRGDVLTPLDKNSVERLIAPLKEAKIQSVAVGLLHAYANPTHEQRIRDILKTHLPDLSICLSSEVCPEIREYERQSTTCANAYVQPLMASYLIEVRERLAHEGFRCACLLMTSGGHQVTIDTAAAFPVRLVESGPAGGAILAAHIAETLGESSVLSFDMGGTTAKICLIDDCSLPLSRTFEVDRAHRFMKGSGMPIKIPVVDMVEIGAGGGSLASVDDLGRVTAGPESAGAEPGPACYDRGGEGAAVTDANLVLGRLDPDGFAGGRIPLNTTAAQQALQTAVGEALKTDASGSAQAVIEIVDENMASAARVHAVEKGLDVTERTMIAFGGGAPLHAIAVARKLGIGRVIIPSDAGVGSAVGFLLTPVAFEVVRNRFTLLEQLEPQAINALFAEMEEEAAATVRLGSADAPISTVRHAFIRYAGQGHEIKIALPDRPLTGNDRRTIAETFDNAYRAQYGQGIPGVPLEILTWSLTASAEVSETVRAQAQPMSDKEAQGSHQRMVWMPGTDRPSECSVVPREAVSAAHPVSGPAVITEDQTTLIVPKGWTLEANAYGDLIATSAPGASIETQTASVLSTIQGQVIWNRLISIVEEQAQALIRTAFSTTVREAGDLSAGIFDLYGRMLAQAVTGTPGHVNAMATSVGYFLEEIPLERMQPGDVYVTNDPWLGTGHLFDFTVVTPAFIGDRLVGLLASTVHVVDIGGRGFGPDAGQVFEEGLCVPILPLFERGEPAEAVMAIVRANVREPDQVIGDLYSLTVGNAVGCSRLAEMMQEFALTDLEEISEDIIARSRQAVLEEVTALPQGTWHHEMTVDGYGEPVTLKASLTISPQGIEVDFEGTSAVSPFGINVPLSYTQAYASFGVRCVIASAIPNNAGSLDPIRVSAPEGCILNAPRPHAVAVRHVIGQMLPDVVLGCLENALPGKAPAEGSSSLWNPMMTGGPGLLDGEDYGDATPFSVTIFHSGGTGARPWRDGLSATAFPSGVRNTPVEITESIAPVIFHRKEFREGSGGDGQYRGGHGQVIEISHAEGAPFAIFALFDRVDHPARGRNGGADGAPGTVRLTSGKTLKTKGKQIIPAGERLLMELPGGGGYGDPAERDPGLREKDLANDLN
;
A
#
# COMPACT_ATOMS: atom_id res chain seq x y z
N MET A 1 -13.65 45.27 -13.74
CA MET A 1 -14.54 44.46 -14.61
C MET A 1 -15.08 43.36 -13.72
N SER A 2 -16.40 43.15 -13.64
CA SER A 2 -16.93 42.07 -12.77
C SER A 2 -16.58 40.73 -13.39
N SER A 3 -15.89 39.85 -12.66
CA SER A 3 -15.65 38.49 -13.11
C SER A 3 -16.97 37.78 -13.38
N ALA A 4 -17.02 37.00 -14.45
CA ALA A 4 -18.23 36.30 -14.84
C ALA A 4 -18.58 35.21 -13.80
N PRO A 5 -19.86 35.03 -13.43
CA PRO A 5 -20.28 34.06 -12.42
C PRO A 5 -19.80 32.63 -12.69
N ARG A 6 -19.27 31.94 -11.67
CA ARG A 6 -18.80 30.54 -11.76
C ARG A 6 -19.40 29.70 -10.65
N ILE A 7 -19.80 28.47 -10.97
CA ILE A 7 -20.39 27.53 -10.01
C ILE A 7 -19.46 26.33 -9.84
N ALA A 8 -19.30 25.85 -8.61
CA ALA A 8 -18.66 24.58 -8.29
C ALA A 8 -19.56 23.73 -7.40
N ILE A 9 -19.65 22.43 -7.69
CA ILE A 9 -20.51 21.48 -6.97
C ILE A 9 -19.73 20.21 -6.67
N ASP A 10 -19.67 19.84 -5.40
CA ASP A 10 -19.14 18.56 -4.93
C ASP A 10 -20.27 17.69 -4.37
N ILE A 11 -20.50 16.53 -5.00
CA ILE A 11 -21.45 15.55 -4.50
C ILE A 11 -20.68 14.55 -3.64
N GLY A 12 -20.73 14.74 -2.32
CA GLY A 12 -20.20 13.80 -1.33
C GLY A 12 -21.23 12.77 -0.87
N GLY A 13 -20.83 11.90 0.05
CA GLY A 13 -21.68 10.81 0.58
C GLY A 13 -22.90 11.29 1.37
N THR A 14 -22.73 12.31 2.23
CA THR A 14 -23.81 12.81 3.11
C THR A 14 -24.46 14.09 2.56
N PHE A 15 -23.65 15.01 2.03
CA PHE A 15 -24.09 16.31 1.54
C PHE A 15 -23.55 16.59 0.15
N THR A 16 -24.31 17.37 -0.61
CA THR A 16 -23.86 18.04 -1.83
C THR A 16 -23.56 19.49 -1.47
N ASP A 17 -22.29 19.86 -1.64
CA ASP A 17 -21.77 21.19 -1.35
C ASP A 17 -21.67 21.99 -2.66
N ALA A 18 -22.26 23.18 -2.68
CA ALA A 18 -22.30 24.01 -3.88
C ALA A 18 -21.86 25.43 -3.56
N VAL A 19 -21.05 26.01 -4.45
CA VAL A 19 -20.49 27.35 -4.33
C VAL A 19 -20.73 28.13 -5.62
N LEU A 20 -21.16 29.38 -5.52
CA LEU A 20 -21.25 30.34 -6.61
C LEU A 20 -20.33 31.53 -6.30
N GLN A 21 -19.42 31.83 -7.21
CA GLN A 21 -18.53 33.00 -7.16
C GLN A 21 -19.02 34.06 -8.14
N VAL A 22 -19.22 35.30 -7.66
CA VAL A 22 -19.60 36.47 -8.46
C VAL A 22 -18.73 37.65 -8.05
N GLY A 23 -17.72 38.01 -8.85
CA GLY A 23 -16.75 39.02 -8.42
C GLY A 23 -16.01 38.57 -7.15
N ALA A 24 -16.05 39.41 -6.13
CA ALA A 24 -15.52 39.14 -4.80
C ALA A 24 -16.51 38.35 -3.91
N SER A 25 -17.78 38.28 -4.28
CA SER A 25 -18.83 37.68 -3.45
C SER A 25 -18.93 36.17 -3.69
N ARG A 26 -19.11 35.42 -2.60
CA ARG A 26 -19.31 33.97 -2.62
C ARG A 26 -20.64 33.62 -1.96
N TYR A 27 -21.39 32.73 -2.61
CA TYR A 27 -22.64 32.17 -2.09
C TYR A 27 -22.47 30.66 -1.95
N THR A 28 -22.93 30.10 -0.84
CA THR A 28 -22.82 28.66 -0.57
C THR A 28 -24.20 28.04 -0.34
N ALA A 29 -24.33 26.77 -0.70
CA ALA A 29 -25.49 25.94 -0.43
C ALA A 29 -25.02 24.53 -0.04
N LYS A 30 -25.70 23.93 0.94
CA LYS A 30 -25.46 22.56 1.40
C LYS A 30 -26.80 21.84 1.41
N VAL A 31 -26.95 20.83 0.56
CA VAL A 31 -28.17 20.04 0.44
C VAL A 31 -27.87 18.57 0.73
N LEU A 32 -28.88 17.81 1.12
CA LEU A 32 -28.73 16.36 1.31
C LEU A 32 -28.47 15.68 -0.02
N THR A 33 -27.53 14.74 -0.06
CA THR A 33 -27.23 13.97 -1.27
C THR A 33 -28.42 13.07 -1.62
N THR A 34 -28.95 13.22 -2.84
CA THR A 34 -30.03 12.39 -3.39
C THR A 34 -29.44 11.13 -4.03
N THR A 35 -29.11 10.14 -3.21
CA THR A 35 -28.36 8.93 -3.64
C THR A 35 -28.98 8.17 -4.82
N ARG A 36 -30.31 8.18 -4.97
CA ARG A 36 -31.01 7.51 -6.08
C ARG A 36 -30.95 8.28 -7.40
N ASN A 37 -30.96 9.61 -7.36
CA ASN A 37 -30.79 10.46 -8.53
C ASN A 37 -29.92 11.67 -8.17
N PRO A 38 -28.58 11.52 -8.27
CA PRO A 38 -27.64 12.58 -7.90
C PRO A 38 -27.81 13.86 -8.72
N ALA A 39 -28.39 13.79 -9.93
CA ALA A 39 -28.65 14.96 -10.75
C ALA A 39 -29.72 15.87 -10.13
N GLU A 40 -30.60 15.34 -9.27
CA GLU A 40 -31.57 16.15 -8.53
C GLU A 40 -30.89 17.04 -7.48
N GLY A 41 -30.03 16.46 -6.64
CA GLY A 41 -29.26 17.20 -5.64
C GLY A 41 -28.33 18.24 -6.28
N PHE A 42 -27.71 17.88 -7.41
CA PHE A 42 -26.92 18.79 -8.23
C PHE A 42 -27.73 20.03 -8.66
N MET A 43 -28.90 19.82 -9.28
CA MET A 43 -29.76 20.93 -9.74
C MET A 43 -30.38 21.71 -8.58
N GLN A 44 -30.71 21.06 -7.46
CA GLN A 44 -31.22 21.72 -6.26
C GLN A 44 -30.17 22.67 -5.66
N GLY A 45 -28.91 22.25 -5.59
CA GLY A 45 -27.79 23.09 -5.17
C GLY A 45 -27.67 24.35 -6.03
N ILE A 46 -27.68 24.19 -7.36
CA ILE A 46 -27.67 25.31 -8.32
C ILE A 46 -28.85 26.26 -8.09
N SER A 47 -30.07 25.72 -7.98
CA SER A 47 -31.27 26.52 -7.80
C SER A 47 -31.21 27.39 -6.53
N GLN A 48 -30.71 26.84 -5.42
CA GLN A 48 -30.52 27.62 -4.19
C GLN A 48 -29.49 28.75 -4.36
N LEU A 49 -28.39 28.50 -5.07
CA LEU A 49 -27.35 29.50 -5.32
C LEU A 49 -27.84 30.65 -6.20
N LEU A 50 -28.58 30.34 -7.28
CA LEU A 50 -29.15 31.35 -8.16
C LEU A 50 -30.22 32.18 -7.45
N SER A 51 -31.06 31.55 -6.62
CA SER A 51 -32.08 32.24 -5.82
C SER A 51 -31.47 33.20 -4.80
N LYS A 52 -30.38 32.82 -4.12
CA LYS A 52 -29.67 33.68 -3.15
C LYS A 52 -28.93 34.86 -3.81
N SER A 53 -28.37 34.65 -4.99
CA SER A 53 -27.51 35.63 -5.68
C SER A 53 -28.26 36.56 -6.64
N GLY A 54 -29.39 36.11 -7.19
CA GLY A 54 -30.11 36.80 -8.25
C GLY A 54 -29.49 36.67 -9.64
N VAL A 55 -28.48 35.80 -9.82
CA VAL A 55 -27.82 35.54 -11.12
C VAL A 55 -28.72 34.72 -12.05
N SER A 56 -28.74 35.05 -13.36
CA SER A 56 -29.44 34.24 -14.36
C SER A 56 -28.58 33.05 -14.82
N PRO A 57 -29.16 31.88 -15.16
CA PRO A 57 -28.42 30.76 -15.74
C PRO A 57 -27.56 31.12 -16.96
N ASN A 58 -28.03 32.03 -17.83
CA ASN A 58 -27.29 32.46 -19.02
C ASN A 58 -26.04 33.30 -18.70
N ASP A 59 -25.95 33.87 -17.50
CA ASP A 59 -24.82 34.71 -17.09
C ASP A 59 -23.67 33.88 -16.50
N VAL A 60 -23.91 32.61 -16.17
CA VAL A 60 -22.89 31.72 -15.62
C VAL A 60 -21.91 31.32 -16.71
N ALA A 61 -20.62 31.60 -16.49
CA ALA A 61 -19.55 31.37 -17.44
C ALA A 61 -18.92 29.98 -17.36
N LEU A 62 -18.97 29.32 -16.20
CA LEU A 62 -18.41 27.98 -16.01
C LEU A 62 -19.12 27.25 -14.86
N ILE A 63 -19.29 25.95 -15.02
CA ILE A 63 -19.69 25.03 -13.97
C ILE A 63 -18.59 23.96 -13.80
N THR A 64 -18.12 23.76 -12.57
CA THR A 64 -17.21 22.66 -12.22
C THR A 64 -17.92 21.69 -11.28
N HIS A 65 -17.69 20.39 -11.48
CA HIS A 65 -18.36 19.34 -10.73
C HIS A 65 -17.40 18.23 -10.30
N GLY A 66 -17.39 17.88 -9.01
CA GLY A 66 -16.75 16.69 -8.46
C GLY A 66 -17.78 15.76 -7.83
N THR A 67 -17.47 14.46 -7.78
CA THR A 67 -18.41 13.48 -7.25
C THR A 67 -17.74 12.23 -6.69
N THR A 68 -18.31 11.69 -5.61
CA THR A 68 -17.92 10.38 -5.05
C THR A 68 -18.69 9.21 -5.68
N LEU A 69 -19.52 9.43 -6.71
CA LEU A 69 -20.36 8.39 -7.32
C LEU A 69 -19.55 7.21 -7.86
N ALA A 70 -18.44 7.49 -8.55
CA ALA A 70 -17.55 6.44 -9.07
C ALA A 70 -16.93 5.63 -7.93
N THR A 71 -16.40 6.30 -6.90
CA THR A 71 -15.86 5.65 -5.69
C THR A 71 -16.91 4.75 -5.03
N ASN A 72 -18.11 5.28 -4.80
CA ASN A 72 -19.20 4.54 -4.14
C ASN A 72 -19.66 3.34 -4.98
N ALA A 73 -19.74 3.47 -6.31
CA ALA A 73 -20.13 2.37 -7.18
C ALA A 73 -19.13 1.21 -7.14
N LEU A 74 -17.83 1.49 -6.99
CA LEU A 74 -16.79 0.48 -6.84
C LEU A 74 -16.87 -0.19 -5.46
N ILE A 75 -16.95 0.59 -4.37
CA ILE A 75 -17.01 0.08 -3.00
C ILE A 75 -18.30 -0.70 -2.73
N GLU A 76 -19.46 -0.15 -3.13
CA GLU A 76 -20.75 -0.83 -2.95
C GLU A 76 -20.99 -1.94 -3.98
N ARG A 77 -20.08 -2.10 -4.95
CA ARG A 77 -20.18 -3.08 -6.06
C ARG A 77 -21.52 -2.95 -6.79
N ARG A 78 -21.85 -1.70 -7.15
CA ARG A 78 -23.08 -1.29 -7.87
C ARG A 78 -22.75 -0.70 -9.24
N GLY A 79 -22.08 -1.47 -10.07
CA GLY A 79 -21.77 -1.09 -11.46
C GLY A 79 -22.48 -1.95 -12.50
N ALA A 80 -22.04 -1.78 -13.73
CA ALA A 80 -22.54 -2.51 -14.89
C ALA A 80 -22.14 -3.98 -14.85
N ASN A 81 -22.99 -4.82 -15.44
CA ASN A 81 -22.65 -6.21 -15.69
C ASN A 81 -21.49 -6.30 -16.69
N THR A 82 -20.29 -6.56 -16.19
CA THR A 82 -19.03 -6.36 -16.92
C THR A 82 -18.31 -7.67 -17.18
N ALA A 83 -17.64 -7.77 -18.33
CA ALA A 83 -16.74 -8.86 -18.68
C ALA A 83 -15.32 -8.37 -18.98
N LEU A 84 -14.36 -9.27 -18.90
CA LEU A 84 -12.96 -9.07 -19.30
C LEU A 84 -12.64 -9.94 -20.51
N ILE A 85 -11.96 -9.39 -21.51
CA ILE A 85 -11.29 -10.12 -22.57
C ILE A 85 -9.78 -9.99 -22.38
N ALA A 86 -9.11 -11.12 -22.18
CA ALA A 86 -7.67 -11.22 -21.96
C ALA A 86 -6.97 -12.06 -23.04
N THR A 87 -5.64 -12.02 -23.06
CA THR A 87 -4.82 -12.92 -23.86
C THR A 87 -5.07 -14.38 -23.48
N GLU A 88 -5.13 -15.28 -24.45
CA GLU A 88 -5.21 -16.73 -24.20
C GLU A 88 -4.12 -17.21 -23.23
N GLY A 89 -4.51 -18.07 -22.28
CA GLY A 89 -3.63 -18.54 -21.23
C GLY A 89 -3.37 -17.56 -20.10
N HIS A 90 -4.06 -16.41 -20.01
CA HIS A 90 -3.82 -15.39 -18.98
C HIS A 90 -5.11 -14.86 -18.34
N ARG A 91 -6.20 -15.63 -18.36
CA ARG A 91 -7.54 -15.18 -17.91
C ARG A 91 -7.65 -14.88 -16.42
N ASP A 92 -6.77 -15.48 -15.61
CA ASP A 92 -6.85 -15.48 -14.15
C ASP A 92 -5.96 -14.42 -13.48
N SER A 93 -5.27 -13.59 -14.25
CA SER A 93 -4.36 -12.54 -13.74
C SER A 93 -5.02 -11.61 -12.71
N LEU A 94 -6.31 -11.29 -12.88
CA LEU A 94 -7.09 -10.47 -11.93
C LEU A 94 -7.28 -11.10 -10.54
N GLU A 95 -7.31 -12.42 -10.44
CA GLU A 95 -7.60 -13.14 -9.19
C GLU A 95 -6.34 -13.72 -8.56
N ILE A 96 -5.38 -14.17 -9.38
CA ILE A 96 -4.02 -14.49 -8.94
C ILE A 96 -3.40 -13.24 -8.29
N GLY A 97 -3.55 -12.07 -8.91
CA GLY A 97 -3.04 -10.81 -8.40
C GLY A 97 -1.55 -10.91 -8.05
N TYR A 98 -1.20 -10.48 -6.84
CA TYR A 98 0.17 -10.55 -6.33
C TYR A 98 0.56 -11.90 -5.71
N GLU A 99 -0.32 -12.90 -5.65
CA GLU A 99 -0.10 -14.19 -4.96
C GLU A 99 0.21 -14.10 -3.44
N ASN A 100 0.33 -12.91 -2.83
CA ASN A 100 0.66 -12.80 -1.40
C ASN A 100 -0.57 -12.81 -0.48
N ARG A 101 -0.37 -13.05 0.80
CA ARG A 101 -1.31 -12.61 1.86
C ARG A 101 -0.96 -11.19 2.29
N PHE A 102 -1.97 -10.36 2.55
CA PHE A 102 -1.76 -9.02 3.13
C PHE A 102 -1.60 -9.06 4.66
N ASP A 103 -1.99 -10.16 5.29
CA ASP A 103 -1.74 -10.45 6.72
C ASP A 103 -1.29 -11.92 6.83
N GLN A 104 -0.05 -12.12 7.28
CA GLN A 104 0.60 -13.44 7.32
C GLN A 104 0.14 -14.29 8.51
N TYR A 105 -0.19 -13.65 9.64
CA TYR A 105 -0.50 -14.36 10.89
C TYR A 105 -1.99 -14.68 11.01
N ASN A 106 -2.85 -13.95 10.29
CA ASN A 106 -4.30 -14.11 10.37
C ASN A 106 -4.87 -14.98 9.24
N PHE A 107 -5.41 -16.15 9.56
CA PHE A 107 -6.08 -17.03 8.57
C PHE A 107 -7.41 -16.48 8.04
N ASP A 108 -8.05 -15.54 8.73
CA ASP A 108 -9.32 -14.92 8.31
C ASP A 108 -9.14 -13.81 7.26
N ALA A 109 -7.90 -13.36 7.04
CA ALA A 109 -7.57 -12.36 6.05
C ALA A 109 -7.84 -12.88 4.62
N ASP A 110 -8.89 -12.33 3.99
CA ASP A 110 -9.28 -12.58 2.60
C ASP A 110 -9.42 -11.27 1.83
N ARG A 111 -9.14 -11.31 0.52
CA ARG A 111 -9.45 -10.19 -0.37
C ARG A 111 -10.92 -10.24 -0.80
N ASN A 112 -11.47 -9.06 -1.08
CA ASN A 112 -12.74 -9.01 -1.77
C ASN A 112 -12.59 -9.63 -3.19
N PRO A 113 -13.58 -10.38 -3.70
CA PRO A 113 -13.51 -10.95 -5.04
C PRO A 113 -13.29 -9.88 -6.12
N PRO A 114 -12.66 -10.18 -7.26
CA PRO A 114 -12.54 -9.22 -8.36
C PRO A 114 -13.90 -8.72 -8.85
N LEU A 115 -13.97 -7.49 -9.39
CA LEU A 115 -15.22 -6.93 -9.94
C LEU A 115 -15.81 -7.78 -11.08
N VAL A 116 -14.92 -8.39 -11.87
CA VAL A 116 -15.29 -9.32 -12.94
C VAL A 116 -15.05 -10.76 -12.46
N PRO A 117 -16.12 -11.55 -12.22
CA PRO A 117 -15.97 -12.95 -11.80
C PRO A 117 -15.35 -13.78 -12.92
N ARG A 118 -14.68 -14.90 -12.58
CA ARG A 118 -13.96 -15.76 -13.53
C ARG A 118 -14.84 -16.24 -14.69
N SER A 119 -16.11 -16.55 -14.41
CA SER A 119 -17.13 -16.91 -15.41
C SER A 119 -17.36 -15.88 -16.53
N ARG A 120 -16.89 -14.64 -16.37
CA ARG A 120 -16.98 -13.54 -17.34
C ARG A 120 -15.61 -13.02 -17.77
N ARG A 121 -14.56 -13.81 -17.55
CA ARG A 121 -13.21 -13.56 -18.08
C ARG A 121 -12.99 -14.52 -19.25
N TRP A 122 -13.08 -13.98 -20.45
CA TRP A 122 -12.88 -14.74 -21.68
C TRP A 122 -11.55 -14.38 -22.31
N THR A 123 -11.07 -15.26 -23.19
CA THR A 123 -9.80 -15.09 -23.87
C THR A 123 -9.95 -15.03 -25.38
N VAL A 124 -8.97 -14.42 -26.02
CA VAL A 124 -8.80 -14.42 -27.47
C VAL A 124 -7.39 -14.90 -27.81
N THR A 125 -7.24 -15.50 -28.99
CA THR A 125 -5.97 -16.04 -29.45
C THR A 125 -5.19 -14.92 -30.13
N GLU A 126 -4.24 -14.33 -29.41
CA GLU A 126 -3.28 -13.37 -29.91
C GLU A 126 -2.03 -13.33 -29.00
N ARG A 127 -0.93 -12.74 -29.46
CA ARG A 127 0.22 -12.43 -28.61
C ARG A 127 1.08 -11.32 -29.19
N ILE A 128 1.43 -10.36 -28.35
CA ILE A 128 2.40 -9.28 -28.61
C ILE A 128 3.57 -9.45 -27.62
N ASP A 129 4.80 -9.17 -28.00
CA ASP A 129 5.98 -9.18 -27.10
C ASP A 129 6.20 -7.84 -26.38
N CYS A 130 7.16 -7.78 -25.46
CA CYS A 130 7.46 -6.56 -24.68
C CYS A 130 7.99 -5.38 -25.52
N ARG A 131 8.42 -5.62 -26.78
CA ARG A 131 8.86 -4.59 -27.74
C ARG A 131 7.72 -4.11 -28.64
N GLY A 132 6.55 -4.73 -28.57
CA GLY A 132 5.39 -4.42 -29.40
C GLY A 132 5.31 -5.24 -30.69
N ASP A 133 6.19 -6.22 -30.88
CA ASP A 133 6.17 -7.10 -32.05
C ASP A 133 5.06 -8.16 -31.91
N VAL A 134 4.37 -8.44 -33.02
CA VAL A 134 3.30 -9.45 -33.04
C VAL A 134 3.91 -10.85 -33.13
N LEU A 135 3.77 -11.63 -32.06
CA LEU A 135 4.18 -13.04 -32.01
C LEU A 135 3.09 -13.97 -32.59
N THR A 136 1.84 -13.74 -32.18
CA THR A 136 0.65 -14.45 -32.67
C THR A 136 -0.38 -13.43 -33.13
N PRO A 137 -0.75 -13.40 -34.42
CA PRO A 137 -1.78 -12.49 -34.91
C PRO A 137 -3.13 -12.73 -34.23
N LEU A 138 -3.92 -11.68 -34.03
CA LEU A 138 -5.28 -11.80 -33.51
C LEU A 138 -6.16 -12.70 -34.40
N ASP A 139 -6.64 -13.81 -33.84
CA ASP A 139 -7.65 -14.64 -34.48
C ASP A 139 -9.02 -13.97 -34.43
N LYS A 140 -9.51 -13.53 -35.58
CA LYS A 140 -10.85 -12.94 -35.70
C LYS A 140 -11.96 -13.89 -35.22
N ASN A 141 -11.80 -15.21 -35.44
CA ASN A 141 -12.81 -16.18 -35.06
C ASN A 141 -12.91 -16.32 -33.53
N SER A 142 -11.79 -16.21 -32.80
CA SER A 142 -11.84 -16.23 -31.34
C SER A 142 -12.65 -15.06 -30.79
N VAL A 143 -12.56 -13.86 -31.39
CA VAL A 143 -13.38 -12.70 -31.01
C VAL A 143 -14.86 -12.93 -31.34
N GLU A 144 -15.16 -13.42 -32.55
CA GLU A 144 -16.54 -13.63 -33.00
C GLU A 144 -17.28 -14.68 -32.14
N ARG A 145 -16.57 -15.69 -31.62
CA ARG A 145 -17.13 -16.68 -30.69
C ARG A 145 -17.65 -16.07 -29.38
N LEU A 146 -17.15 -14.91 -28.96
CA LEU A 146 -17.58 -14.25 -27.73
C LEU A 146 -18.91 -13.51 -27.86
N ILE A 147 -19.40 -13.25 -29.08
CA ILE A 147 -20.62 -12.46 -29.32
C ILE A 147 -21.85 -13.10 -28.69
N ALA A 148 -22.02 -14.42 -28.83
CA ALA A 148 -23.16 -15.13 -28.26
C ALA A 148 -23.13 -15.17 -26.72
N PRO A 149 -22.01 -15.59 -26.07
CA PRO A 149 -21.85 -15.50 -24.62
C PRO A 149 -22.08 -14.09 -24.05
N LEU A 150 -21.55 -13.05 -24.71
CA LEU A 150 -21.76 -11.65 -24.29
C LEU A 150 -23.25 -11.27 -24.25
N LYS A 151 -24.03 -11.71 -25.24
CA LYS A 151 -25.48 -11.48 -25.31
C LYS A 151 -26.24 -12.28 -24.25
N GLU A 152 -25.92 -13.57 -24.13
CA GLU A 152 -26.58 -14.48 -23.19
C GLU A 152 -26.37 -14.05 -21.74
N ALA A 153 -25.13 -13.69 -21.39
CA ALA A 153 -24.77 -13.16 -20.08
C ALA A 153 -25.26 -11.71 -19.84
N LYS A 154 -25.92 -11.08 -20.82
CA LYS A 154 -26.44 -9.70 -20.78
C LYS A 154 -25.36 -8.70 -20.35
N ILE A 155 -24.17 -8.81 -20.94
CA ILE A 155 -23.05 -7.93 -20.64
C ILE A 155 -23.36 -6.52 -21.15
N GLN A 156 -23.18 -5.54 -20.28
CA GLN A 156 -23.38 -4.11 -20.56
C GLN A 156 -22.08 -3.40 -20.89
N SER A 157 -20.96 -3.91 -20.37
CA SER A 157 -19.63 -3.33 -20.53
C SER A 157 -18.54 -4.39 -20.65
N VAL A 158 -17.52 -4.15 -21.48
CA VAL A 158 -16.37 -5.03 -21.68
C VAL A 158 -15.08 -4.26 -21.45
N ALA A 159 -14.23 -4.78 -20.58
CA ALA A 159 -12.82 -4.44 -20.52
C ALA A 159 -12.03 -5.36 -21.45
N VAL A 160 -11.12 -4.81 -22.26
CA VAL A 160 -10.14 -5.56 -23.04
C VAL A 160 -8.77 -5.24 -22.45
N GLY A 161 -8.04 -6.27 -22.01
CA GLY A 161 -6.74 -6.12 -21.36
C GLY A 161 -5.78 -7.22 -21.79
N LEU A 162 -5.08 -6.99 -22.90
CA LEU A 162 -4.12 -7.94 -23.46
C LEU A 162 -2.71 -7.69 -22.92
N LEU A 163 -1.87 -8.73 -22.90
CA LEU A 163 -0.46 -8.59 -22.53
C LEU A 163 0.28 -7.69 -23.52
N HIS A 164 1.12 -6.80 -23.01
CA HIS A 164 1.92 -5.82 -23.75
C HIS A 164 1.12 -4.87 -24.65
N ALA A 165 -0.19 -4.72 -24.42
CA ALA A 165 -1.03 -3.76 -25.14
C ALA A 165 -0.57 -2.29 -24.96
N TYR A 166 0.18 -1.99 -23.89
CA TYR A 166 0.81 -0.70 -23.68
C TYR A 166 1.93 -0.40 -24.69
N ALA A 167 2.57 -1.44 -25.24
CA ALA A 167 3.62 -1.33 -26.26
C ALA A 167 3.02 -1.28 -27.67
N ASN A 168 1.95 -2.05 -27.94
CA ASN A 168 1.24 -2.03 -29.22
C ASN A 168 -0.28 -2.27 -29.03
N PRO A 169 -1.14 -1.25 -29.25
CA PRO A 169 -2.59 -1.33 -28.98
C PRO A 169 -3.40 -1.98 -30.11
N THR A 170 -2.76 -2.37 -31.21
CA THR A 170 -3.46 -2.72 -32.47
C THR A 170 -4.49 -3.85 -32.30
N HIS A 171 -4.18 -4.88 -31.51
CA HIS A 171 -5.12 -5.99 -31.28
C HIS A 171 -6.34 -5.58 -30.45
N GLU A 172 -6.15 -4.77 -29.40
CA GLU A 172 -7.24 -4.26 -28.58
C GLU A 172 -8.22 -3.41 -29.40
N GLN A 173 -7.68 -2.50 -30.23
CA GLN A 173 -8.48 -1.67 -31.14
C GLN A 173 -9.27 -2.53 -32.12
N ARG A 174 -8.66 -3.58 -32.65
CA ARG A 174 -9.33 -4.49 -33.58
C ARG A 174 -10.47 -5.28 -32.93
N ILE A 175 -10.30 -5.71 -31.68
CA ILE A 175 -11.36 -6.37 -30.90
C ILE A 175 -12.55 -5.44 -30.72
N ARG A 176 -12.32 -4.17 -30.32
CA ARG A 176 -13.39 -3.16 -30.20
C ARG A 176 -14.18 -3.03 -31.49
N ASP A 177 -13.50 -2.88 -32.62
CA ASP A 177 -14.16 -2.65 -33.92
C ASP A 177 -15.06 -3.84 -34.32
N ILE A 178 -14.58 -5.07 -34.08
CA ILE A 178 -15.36 -6.30 -34.33
C ILE A 178 -16.58 -6.33 -33.40
N LEU A 179 -16.41 -6.11 -32.10
CA LEU A 179 -17.51 -6.16 -31.14
C LEU A 179 -18.55 -5.06 -31.42
N LYS A 180 -18.13 -3.83 -31.71
CA LYS A 180 -19.04 -2.71 -32.04
C LYS A 180 -19.87 -2.96 -33.30
N THR A 181 -19.35 -3.73 -34.25
CA THR A 181 -20.11 -4.12 -35.45
C THR A 181 -21.31 -5.01 -35.10
N HIS A 182 -21.20 -5.87 -34.08
CA HIS A 182 -22.24 -6.84 -33.69
C HIS A 182 -23.07 -6.41 -32.47
N LEU A 183 -22.51 -5.52 -31.64
CA LEU A 183 -23.03 -5.05 -30.36
C LEU A 183 -22.80 -3.52 -30.24
N PRO A 184 -23.54 -2.69 -30.98
CA PRO A 184 -23.28 -1.24 -31.03
C PRO A 184 -23.46 -0.54 -29.67
N ASP A 185 -24.42 -0.99 -28.87
CA ASP A 185 -24.76 -0.42 -27.56
C ASP A 185 -23.81 -0.86 -26.43
N LEU A 186 -22.91 -1.82 -26.70
CA LEU A 186 -21.98 -2.33 -25.69
C LEU A 186 -20.91 -1.28 -25.37
N SER A 187 -20.71 -0.98 -24.08
CA SER A 187 -19.60 -0.15 -23.65
C SER A 187 -18.29 -0.94 -23.72
N ILE A 188 -17.23 -0.40 -24.32
CA ILE A 188 -15.95 -1.10 -24.49
C ILE A 188 -14.83 -0.20 -24.01
N CYS A 189 -14.03 -0.70 -23.08
CA CYS A 189 -12.83 -0.04 -22.55
C CYS A 189 -11.59 -0.83 -22.97
N LEU A 190 -10.61 -0.15 -23.56
CA LEU A 190 -9.32 -0.75 -23.92
C LEU A 190 -8.27 -0.40 -22.88
N SER A 191 -7.48 -1.37 -22.44
CA SER A 191 -6.46 -1.13 -21.43
C SER A 191 -5.38 -0.17 -21.91
N SER A 192 -5.06 -0.23 -23.21
CA SER A 192 -4.19 0.72 -23.91
C SER A 192 -4.72 2.16 -24.00
N GLU A 193 -5.99 2.40 -23.69
CA GLU A 193 -6.58 3.75 -23.64
C GLU A 193 -6.80 4.21 -22.19
N VAL A 194 -7.22 3.30 -21.31
CA VAL A 194 -7.51 3.61 -19.90
C VAL A 194 -6.23 3.76 -19.07
N CYS A 195 -5.30 2.80 -19.22
CA CYS A 195 -4.06 2.70 -18.43
C CYS A 195 -2.94 2.10 -19.30
N PRO A 196 -2.32 2.89 -20.22
CA PRO A 196 -1.28 2.41 -21.15
C PRO A 196 0.09 2.21 -20.47
N GLU A 197 0.11 1.40 -19.41
CA GLU A 197 1.31 1.13 -18.61
C GLU A 197 1.57 -0.37 -18.38
N ILE A 198 2.83 -0.72 -18.18
CA ILE A 198 3.27 -2.08 -17.83
C ILE A 198 2.73 -2.54 -16.46
N ARG A 199 2.66 -3.86 -16.29
CA ARG A 199 2.08 -4.67 -15.20
C ARG A 199 0.61 -5.00 -15.47
N GLU A 200 0.37 -6.25 -15.86
CA GLU A 200 -0.91 -6.70 -16.39
C GLU A 200 -2.03 -6.68 -15.35
N TYR A 201 -1.73 -6.98 -14.08
CA TYR A 201 -2.74 -7.06 -13.03
C TYR A 201 -3.34 -5.68 -12.73
N GLU A 202 -2.53 -4.68 -12.43
CA GLU A 202 -2.97 -3.32 -12.12
C GLU A 202 -3.63 -2.67 -13.32
N ARG A 203 -3.10 -2.88 -14.53
CA ARG A 203 -3.70 -2.38 -15.77
C ARG A 203 -5.07 -2.99 -16.04
N GLN A 204 -5.20 -4.32 -15.93
CA GLN A 204 -6.50 -4.99 -16.10
C GLN A 204 -7.49 -4.56 -15.01
N SER A 205 -7.04 -4.46 -13.75
CA SER A 205 -7.89 -4.06 -12.62
C SER A 205 -8.45 -2.65 -12.82
N THR A 206 -7.60 -1.71 -13.24
CA THR A 206 -7.99 -0.33 -13.59
C THR A 206 -8.98 -0.29 -14.75
N THR A 207 -8.73 -1.09 -15.80
CA THR A 207 -9.60 -1.15 -16.99
C THR A 207 -10.96 -1.76 -16.66
N CYS A 208 -10.98 -2.79 -15.81
CA CYS A 208 -12.20 -3.40 -15.29
C CYS A 208 -12.99 -2.42 -14.42
N ALA A 209 -12.33 -1.69 -13.52
CA ALA A 209 -12.98 -0.66 -12.71
C ALA A 209 -13.62 0.42 -13.60
N ASN A 210 -12.91 0.90 -14.63
CA ASN A 210 -13.46 1.85 -15.60
C ASN A 210 -14.69 1.29 -16.32
N ALA A 211 -14.58 0.09 -16.90
CA ALA A 211 -15.68 -0.58 -17.59
C ALA A 211 -16.89 -0.80 -16.68
N TYR A 212 -16.64 -1.13 -15.41
CA TYR A 212 -17.68 -1.39 -14.42
C TYR A 212 -18.52 -0.15 -14.09
N VAL A 213 -17.91 1.03 -13.96
CA VAL A 213 -18.64 2.27 -13.63
C VAL A 213 -19.09 3.09 -14.84
N GLN A 214 -18.53 2.83 -16.02
CA GLN A 214 -18.76 3.62 -17.25
C GLN A 214 -20.24 3.80 -17.63
N PRO A 215 -21.09 2.75 -17.70
CA PRO A 215 -22.49 2.96 -18.08
C PRO A 215 -23.28 3.83 -17.09
N LEU A 216 -23.02 3.66 -15.78
CA LEU A 216 -23.67 4.43 -14.72
C LEU A 216 -23.27 5.92 -14.82
N MET A 217 -21.96 6.18 -14.89
CA MET A 217 -21.43 7.54 -14.92
C MET A 217 -21.78 8.26 -16.22
N ALA A 218 -21.70 7.58 -17.37
CA ALA A 218 -22.08 8.18 -18.65
C ALA A 218 -23.56 8.61 -18.65
N SER A 219 -24.47 7.77 -18.16
CA SER A 219 -25.89 8.11 -18.06
C SER A 219 -26.12 9.33 -17.18
N TYR A 220 -25.48 9.38 -16.00
CA TYR A 220 -25.58 10.50 -15.08
C TYR A 220 -25.08 11.82 -15.69
N LEU A 221 -23.89 11.81 -16.28
CA LEU A 221 -23.27 13.03 -16.81
C LEU A 221 -24.01 13.55 -18.05
N ILE A 222 -24.58 12.67 -18.87
CA ILE A 222 -25.45 13.05 -19.99
C ILE A 222 -26.72 13.72 -19.48
N GLU A 223 -27.37 13.16 -18.45
CA GLU A 223 -28.57 13.76 -17.84
C GLU A 223 -28.27 15.16 -17.27
N VAL A 224 -27.13 15.33 -16.58
CA VAL A 224 -26.69 16.65 -16.08
C VAL A 224 -26.55 17.65 -17.24
N ARG A 225 -25.91 17.25 -18.34
CA ARG A 225 -25.75 18.10 -19.53
C ARG A 225 -27.10 18.54 -20.11
N GLU A 226 -28.04 17.61 -20.23
CA GLU A 226 -29.38 17.89 -20.76
C GLU A 226 -30.19 18.82 -19.85
N ARG A 227 -30.14 18.60 -18.53
CA ARG A 227 -30.84 19.45 -17.55
C ARG A 227 -30.26 20.86 -17.50
N LEU A 228 -28.93 21.02 -17.54
CA LEU A 228 -28.28 22.32 -17.62
C LEU A 228 -28.70 23.08 -18.89
N ALA A 229 -28.73 22.41 -20.05
CA ALA A 229 -29.19 23.03 -21.29
C ALA A 229 -30.68 23.45 -21.21
N HIS A 230 -31.53 22.63 -20.59
CA HIS A 230 -32.96 22.93 -20.41
C HIS A 230 -33.22 24.15 -19.53
N GLU A 231 -32.45 24.32 -18.45
CA GLU A 231 -32.52 25.48 -17.53
C GLU A 231 -31.87 26.75 -18.13
N GLY A 232 -31.31 26.67 -19.33
CA GLY A 232 -30.79 27.82 -20.08
C GLY A 232 -29.32 28.15 -19.82
N PHE A 233 -28.51 27.22 -19.31
CA PHE A 233 -27.07 27.40 -19.23
C PHE A 233 -26.42 27.27 -20.61
N ARG A 234 -25.43 28.13 -20.90
CA ARG A 234 -24.64 28.11 -22.16
C ARG A 234 -23.16 27.83 -21.97
N CYS A 235 -22.72 27.72 -20.72
CA CYS A 235 -21.34 27.48 -20.35
C CYS A 235 -20.97 26.00 -20.40
N ALA A 236 -19.67 25.74 -20.37
CA ALA A 236 -19.14 24.40 -20.18
C ALA A 236 -19.41 23.91 -18.74
N CYS A 237 -19.65 22.61 -18.61
CA CYS A 237 -19.63 21.88 -17.35
C CYS A 237 -18.42 20.93 -17.36
N LEU A 238 -17.48 21.15 -16.44
CA LEU A 238 -16.22 20.43 -16.35
C LEU A 238 -16.18 19.57 -15.08
N LEU A 239 -15.51 18.42 -15.16
CA LEU A 239 -15.43 17.43 -14.10
C LEU A 239 -14.06 17.44 -13.46
N MET A 240 -14.03 17.40 -12.12
CA MET A 240 -12.80 17.25 -11.37
C MET A 240 -12.29 15.81 -11.47
N THR A 241 -11.00 15.65 -11.77
CA THR A 241 -10.32 14.36 -11.75
C THR A 241 -9.56 14.14 -10.45
N SER A 242 -9.24 12.88 -10.17
CA SER A 242 -8.39 12.47 -9.05
C SER A 242 -7.04 13.17 -9.06
N GLY A 243 -6.50 13.49 -10.24
CA GLY A 243 -5.21 14.15 -10.43
C GLY A 243 -5.23 15.68 -10.26
N GLY A 244 -6.34 16.26 -9.78
CA GLY A 244 -6.43 17.70 -9.51
C GLY A 244 -6.57 18.58 -10.75
N HIS A 245 -7.00 18.02 -11.89
CA HIS A 245 -7.28 18.74 -13.14
C HIS A 245 -8.75 18.60 -13.54
N GLN A 246 -9.24 19.52 -14.37
CA GLN A 246 -10.60 19.48 -14.92
C GLN A 246 -10.66 18.89 -16.33
N VAL A 247 -11.66 18.05 -16.59
CA VAL A 247 -11.93 17.43 -17.91
C VAL A 247 -13.37 17.67 -18.38
N THR A 248 -13.65 17.46 -19.67
CA THR A 248 -15.01 17.58 -20.21
C THR A 248 -15.93 16.43 -19.77
N ILE A 249 -17.25 16.64 -19.87
CA ILE A 249 -18.25 15.58 -19.65
C ILE A 249 -17.98 14.33 -20.52
N ASP A 250 -17.62 14.52 -21.79
CA ASP A 250 -17.40 13.38 -22.69
C ASP A 250 -16.17 12.55 -22.27
N THR A 251 -15.10 13.21 -21.84
CA THR A 251 -13.90 12.53 -21.31
C THR A 251 -14.20 11.80 -20.00
N ALA A 252 -14.93 12.46 -19.10
CA ALA A 252 -15.33 11.89 -17.82
C ALA A 252 -16.30 10.69 -17.98
N ALA A 253 -17.16 10.72 -19.00
CA ALA A 253 -18.04 9.62 -19.34
C ALA A 253 -17.27 8.44 -19.97
N ALA A 254 -16.19 8.70 -20.73
CA ALA A 254 -15.34 7.67 -21.30
C ALA A 254 -14.41 7.02 -20.25
N PHE A 255 -13.84 7.84 -19.35
CA PHE A 255 -12.85 7.43 -18.35
C PHE A 255 -13.25 7.76 -16.91
N PRO A 256 -14.44 7.32 -16.44
CA PRO A 256 -14.94 7.63 -15.10
C PRO A 256 -14.05 7.15 -13.96
N VAL A 257 -13.14 6.19 -14.18
CA VAL A 257 -12.16 5.76 -13.17
C VAL A 257 -11.30 6.95 -12.72
N ARG A 258 -11.08 7.95 -13.58
CA ARG A 258 -10.35 9.20 -13.27
C ARG A 258 -11.12 10.16 -12.35
N LEU A 259 -12.35 9.83 -11.97
CA LEU A 259 -13.18 10.63 -11.05
C LEU A 259 -13.19 10.06 -9.62
N VAL A 260 -12.62 8.87 -9.42
CA VAL A 260 -12.50 8.22 -8.12
C VAL A 260 -11.64 9.09 -7.21
N GLU A 261 -12.10 9.45 -6.01
CA GLU A 261 -11.40 10.40 -5.12
C GLU A 261 -11.23 11.84 -5.69
N SER A 262 -12.14 12.30 -6.57
CA SER A 262 -12.08 13.68 -7.12
C SER A 262 -12.36 14.79 -6.10
N GLY A 263 -13.20 14.54 -5.08
CA GLY A 263 -13.54 15.51 -4.02
C GLY A 263 -12.33 16.03 -3.25
N PRO A 264 -11.55 15.14 -2.61
CA PRO A 264 -10.35 15.50 -1.86
C PRO A 264 -9.29 16.29 -2.64
N ALA A 265 -9.15 16.05 -3.94
CA ALA A 265 -8.22 16.80 -4.79
C ALA A 265 -8.54 18.31 -4.78
N GLY A 266 -9.82 18.69 -4.70
CA GLY A 266 -10.25 20.07 -4.54
C GLY A 266 -9.70 20.72 -3.27
N GLY A 267 -9.69 19.99 -2.16
CA GLY A 267 -9.12 20.47 -0.89
C GLY A 267 -7.62 20.79 -1.00
N ALA A 268 -6.85 19.90 -1.63
CA ALA A 268 -5.42 20.11 -1.86
C ALA A 268 -5.16 21.31 -2.79
N ILE A 269 -5.98 21.49 -3.84
CA ILE A 269 -5.92 22.66 -4.73
C ILE A 269 -6.17 23.96 -3.95
N LEU A 270 -7.17 23.97 -3.06
CA LEU A 270 -7.42 25.12 -2.20
C LEU A 270 -6.20 25.45 -1.34
N ALA A 271 -5.58 24.43 -0.71
CA ALA A 271 -4.39 24.62 0.10
C ALA A 271 -3.21 25.18 -0.71
N ALA A 272 -2.96 24.66 -1.93
CA ALA A 272 -1.92 25.17 -2.82
C ALA A 272 -2.14 26.65 -3.20
N HIS A 273 -3.39 27.04 -3.50
CA HIS A 273 -3.70 28.43 -3.83
C HIS A 273 -3.60 29.37 -2.63
N ILE A 274 -3.98 28.92 -1.43
CA ILE A 274 -3.79 29.69 -0.19
C ILE A 274 -2.29 29.88 0.06
N ALA A 275 -1.49 28.84 -0.12
CA ALA A 275 -0.04 28.89 0.01
C ALA A 275 0.56 29.94 -0.94
N GLU A 276 0.19 29.90 -2.22
CA GLU A 276 0.64 30.88 -3.23
C GLU A 276 0.23 32.31 -2.85
N THR A 277 -1.02 32.50 -2.43
CA THR A 277 -1.55 33.83 -2.06
C THR A 277 -0.83 34.43 -0.84
N LEU A 278 -0.40 33.59 0.10
CA LEU A 278 0.26 33.99 1.34
C LEU A 278 1.79 33.92 1.27
N GLY A 279 2.35 33.46 0.15
CA GLY A 279 3.79 33.31 -0.04
C GLY A 279 4.39 32.14 0.74
N GLU A 280 3.62 31.09 1.02
CA GLU A 280 4.09 29.85 1.65
C GLU A 280 4.62 28.90 0.57
N SER A 281 5.89 28.51 0.66
CA SER A 281 6.48 27.56 -0.30
C SER A 281 6.27 26.11 0.10
N SER A 282 6.05 25.80 1.38
CA SER A 282 5.91 24.42 1.86
C SER A 282 4.78 24.31 2.87
N VAL A 283 3.74 23.54 2.50
CA VAL A 283 2.53 23.40 3.31
C VAL A 283 2.10 21.94 3.47
N LEU A 284 1.39 21.68 4.56
CA LEU A 284 0.66 20.43 4.81
C LEU A 284 -0.84 20.74 4.78
N SER A 285 -1.53 20.20 3.77
CA SER A 285 -2.99 20.26 3.67
C SER A 285 -3.60 19.19 4.58
N PHE A 286 -4.47 19.60 5.51
CA PHE A 286 -5.15 18.71 6.45
C PHE A 286 -6.68 18.87 6.33
N ASP A 287 -7.35 17.86 5.79
CA ASP A 287 -8.81 17.78 5.70
C ASP A 287 -9.32 16.72 6.69
N MET A 288 -10.35 17.02 7.48
CA MET A 288 -11.00 16.03 8.32
C MET A 288 -12.50 16.22 8.34
N GLY A 289 -13.20 15.14 7.96
CA GLY A 289 -14.65 15.04 7.97
C GLY A 289 -15.18 14.13 9.09
N GLY A 290 -16.41 13.64 8.89
CA GLY A 290 -17.06 12.73 9.83
C GLY A 290 -16.54 11.29 9.77
N THR A 291 -15.90 10.86 8.69
CA THR A 291 -15.52 9.44 8.48
C THR A 291 -14.05 9.23 8.24
N THR A 292 -13.36 10.18 7.62
CA THR A 292 -11.92 10.12 7.31
C THR A 292 -11.25 11.49 7.43
N ALA A 293 -9.93 11.46 7.58
CA ALA A 293 -9.02 12.57 7.46
C ALA A 293 -8.07 12.33 6.28
N LYS A 294 -7.63 13.40 5.64
CA LYS A 294 -6.75 13.36 4.47
C LYS A 294 -5.62 14.37 4.63
N ILE A 295 -4.42 13.93 4.28
CA ILE A 295 -3.20 14.74 4.37
C ILE A 295 -2.49 14.76 3.02
N CYS A 296 -2.08 15.94 2.57
CA CYS A 296 -1.30 16.13 1.35
C CYS A 296 -0.15 17.10 1.61
N LEU A 297 1.06 16.77 1.16
CA LEU A 297 2.26 17.57 1.33
C LEU A 297 2.53 18.35 0.04
N ILE A 298 2.47 19.68 0.09
CA ILE A 298 2.52 20.55 -1.08
C ILE A 298 3.78 21.42 -0.98
N ASP A 299 4.61 21.39 -2.01
CA ASP A 299 5.82 22.20 -2.13
C ASP A 299 5.76 23.05 -3.40
N ASP A 300 6.30 24.27 -3.32
CA ASP A 300 6.31 25.29 -4.37
C ASP A 300 4.92 25.51 -5.00
N CYS A 301 3.88 25.40 -4.18
CA CYS A 301 2.47 25.50 -4.56
C CYS A 301 2.04 24.50 -5.66
N SER A 302 2.82 23.43 -5.86
CA SER A 302 2.55 22.35 -6.83
C SER A 302 1.95 21.13 -6.14
N LEU A 303 0.91 20.56 -6.74
CA LEU A 303 0.28 19.34 -6.22
C LEU A 303 1.18 18.13 -6.47
N PRO A 304 1.47 17.32 -5.44
CA PRO A 304 2.12 16.04 -5.66
C PRO A 304 1.14 15.09 -6.34
N LEU A 305 1.64 14.31 -7.30
CA LEU A 305 0.85 13.29 -8.00
C LEU A 305 1.45 11.91 -7.75
N SER A 306 0.59 10.96 -7.40
CA SER A 306 0.88 9.53 -7.40
C SER A 306 0.20 8.88 -8.62
N ARG A 307 0.63 7.66 -8.94
CA ARG A 307 0.06 6.85 -10.04
C ARG A 307 -0.70 5.62 -9.59
N THR A 308 -0.54 5.20 -8.34
CA THR A 308 -1.14 3.96 -7.86
C THR A 308 -1.78 4.20 -6.50
N PHE A 309 -3.00 3.72 -6.35
CA PHE A 309 -3.71 3.67 -5.07
C PHE A 309 -4.63 2.45 -5.03
N GLU A 310 -5.30 2.24 -3.90
CA GLU A 310 -6.21 1.11 -3.70
C GLU A 310 -7.62 1.61 -3.40
N VAL A 311 -8.62 0.92 -3.95
CA VAL A 311 -10.05 1.12 -3.66
C VAL A 311 -10.64 -0.16 -3.09
N ASP A 312 -11.76 -0.08 -2.36
CA ASP A 312 -12.48 -1.26 -1.84
C ASP A 312 -11.59 -2.20 -0.99
N ARG A 313 -10.84 -1.63 -0.04
CA ARG A 313 -10.00 -2.40 0.90
C ARG A 313 -10.87 -3.33 1.75
N ALA A 314 -10.63 -4.64 1.66
CA ALA A 314 -11.35 -5.65 2.46
C ALA A 314 -11.15 -5.45 3.97
N HIS A 315 -9.97 -4.97 4.36
CA HIS A 315 -9.67 -4.55 5.73
C HIS A 315 -9.19 -3.10 5.70
N ARG A 316 -10.04 -2.20 6.18
CA ARG A 316 -9.78 -0.76 6.23
C ARG A 316 -8.47 -0.53 7.01
N PHE A 317 -7.51 0.14 6.37
CA PHE A 317 -6.11 0.39 6.79
C PHE A 317 -5.05 -0.67 6.50
N MET A 318 -5.38 -1.87 6.05
CA MET A 318 -4.36 -2.82 5.60
C MET A 318 -4.09 -2.63 4.11
N LYS A 319 -2.94 -2.01 3.78
CA LYS A 319 -2.43 -1.88 2.42
C LYS A 319 -2.29 -3.28 1.80
N GLY A 320 -2.67 -3.44 0.54
CA GLY A 320 -2.67 -4.73 -0.17
C GLY A 320 -3.95 -5.55 -0.05
N SER A 321 -4.94 -5.09 0.74
CA SER A 321 -6.26 -5.73 0.86
C SER A 321 -7.31 -5.20 -0.13
N GLY A 322 -7.01 -4.09 -0.82
CA GLY A 322 -7.89 -3.45 -1.80
C GLY A 322 -7.57 -3.80 -3.25
N MET A 323 -8.42 -3.31 -4.14
CA MET A 323 -8.23 -3.38 -5.59
C MET A 323 -7.27 -2.27 -6.05
N PRO A 324 -6.15 -2.60 -6.73
CA PRO A 324 -5.21 -1.60 -7.21
C PRO A 324 -5.80 -0.85 -8.41
N ILE A 325 -5.67 0.47 -8.39
CA ILE A 325 -6.06 1.37 -9.48
C ILE A 325 -4.84 2.22 -9.85
N LYS A 326 -4.55 2.27 -11.16
CA LYS A 326 -3.38 2.94 -11.72
C LYS A 326 -3.76 4.10 -12.64
N ILE A 327 -3.92 5.28 -12.05
CA ILE A 327 -4.21 6.56 -12.72
C ILE A 327 -3.53 7.71 -11.97
N PRO A 328 -3.31 8.88 -12.61
CA PRO A 328 -2.87 10.08 -11.91
C PRO A 328 -3.87 10.47 -10.81
N VAL A 329 -3.38 10.54 -9.58
CA VAL A 329 -4.14 10.96 -8.40
C VAL A 329 -3.31 11.94 -7.57
N VAL A 330 -3.95 12.95 -6.99
CA VAL A 330 -3.28 13.80 -6.00
C VAL A 330 -2.81 12.92 -4.88
N ASP A 331 -1.51 12.98 -4.62
CA ASP A 331 -0.88 12.13 -3.64
C ASP A 331 -1.28 12.57 -2.24
N MET A 332 -2.08 11.74 -1.60
CA MET A 332 -2.63 12.01 -0.30
C MET A 332 -2.75 10.73 0.51
N VAL A 333 -2.61 10.86 1.82
CA VAL A 333 -2.85 9.77 2.74
C VAL A 333 -4.22 9.92 3.33
N GLU A 334 -5.06 8.91 3.09
CA GLU A 334 -6.35 8.78 3.75
C GLU A 334 -6.21 7.98 5.04
N ILE A 335 -6.71 8.58 6.11
CA ILE A 335 -6.71 8.06 7.46
C ILE A 335 -8.18 7.88 7.82
N GLY A 336 -8.62 6.66 8.14
CA GLY A 336 -9.94 6.36 8.71
C GLY A 336 -10.14 6.86 10.14
N ALA A 337 -9.61 8.04 10.43
CA ALA A 337 -9.83 8.84 11.61
C ALA A 337 -10.72 10.01 11.18
N GLY A 338 -11.98 10.00 11.61
CA GLY A 338 -12.92 11.10 11.43
C GLY A 338 -13.72 11.30 12.72
N GLY A 339 -14.60 12.30 12.75
CA GLY A 339 -15.43 12.56 13.94
C GLY A 339 -16.28 11.35 14.37
N GLY A 340 -16.71 10.52 13.43
CA GLY A 340 -17.49 9.31 13.67
C GLY A 340 -16.66 8.05 13.89
N SER A 341 -15.33 8.09 13.89
CA SER A 341 -14.52 6.89 14.14
C SER A 341 -14.75 6.36 15.55
N LEU A 342 -15.03 5.06 15.68
CA LEU A 342 -15.34 4.40 16.93
C LEU A 342 -14.09 3.97 17.68
N ALA A 343 -14.08 4.14 19.00
CA ALA A 343 -12.99 3.74 19.88
C ALA A 343 -13.27 2.40 20.56
N SER A 344 -12.21 1.63 20.77
CA SER A 344 -12.22 0.37 21.52
C SER A 344 -10.87 0.13 22.21
N VAL A 345 -10.82 -0.85 23.11
CA VAL A 345 -9.60 -1.30 23.79
C VAL A 345 -9.32 -2.74 23.39
N ASP A 346 -8.10 -3.02 22.93
CA ASP A 346 -7.68 -4.38 22.57
C ASP A 346 -7.25 -5.21 23.79
N ASP A 347 -6.96 -6.50 23.57
CA ASP A 347 -6.57 -7.43 24.65
C ASP A 347 -5.26 -7.05 25.34
N LEU A 348 -4.43 -6.19 24.73
CA LEU A 348 -3.20 -5.64 25.30
C LEU A 348 -3.43 -4.34 26.10
N GLY A 349 -4.69 -3.94 26.27
CA GLY A 349 -5.06 -2.70 26.94
C GLY A 349 -4.74 -1.45 26.12
N ARG A 350 -4.58 -1.58 24.79
CA ARG A 350 -4.29 -0.47 23.89
C ARG A 350 -5.58 0.15 23.38
N VAL A 351 -5.69 1.48 23.48
CA VAL A 351 -6.81 2.21 22.86
C VAL A 351 -6.60 2.28 21.35
N THR A 352 -7.67 2.01 20.60
CA THR A 352 -7.74 2.18 19.15
C THR A 352 -8.91 3.11 18.79
N ALA A 353 -8.83 3.80 17.66
CA ALA A 353 -9.89 4.66 17.14
C ALA A 353 -10.00 4.49 15.60
N GLY A 354 -11.14 3.98 15.13
CA GLY A 354 -11.30 3.45 13.77
C GLY A 354 -10.80 2.00 13.65
N PRO A 355 -11.04 1.31 12.52
CA PRO A 355 -11.64 1.77 11.26
C PRO A 355 -13.15 1.92 11.26
N GLU A 356 -13.84 1.32 12.21
CA GLU A 356 -15.30 1.40 12.24
C GLU A 356 -15.74 2.84 12.47
N SER A 357 -16.80 3.25 11.78
CA SER A 357 -17.34 4.59 11.88
C SER A 357 -18.83 4.52 12.10
N ALA A 358 -19.34 5.36 13.00
CA ALA A 358 -20.76 5.52 13.27
C ALA A 358 -21.52 6.17 12.09
N GLY A 359 -20.79 6.75 11.12
CA GLY A 359 -21.38 7.43 9.96
C GLY A 359 -22.27 8.61 10.36
N ALA A 360 -23.28 8.90 9.54
CA ALA A 360 -24.32 9.89 9.86
C ALA A 360 -25.59 9.26 10.47
N GLU A 361 -25.79 7.95 10.25
CA GLU A 361 -26.90 7.15 10.75
C GLU A 361 -26.39 5.71 10.99
N PRO A 362 -26.42 5.19 12.23
CA PRO A 362 -27.04 5.78 13.42
C PRO A 362 -26.27 7.00 14.00
N GLY A 363 -25.05 7.26 13.55
CA GLY A 363 -24.23 8.41 13.99
C GLY A 363 -23.59 8.22 15.37
N PRO A 364 -22.68 9.12 15.79
CA PRO A 364 -22.14 9.18 17.15
C PRO A 364 -23.22 9.09 18.22
N ALA A 365 -22.90 8.56 19.40
CA ALA A 365 -23.87 8.41 20.49
C ALA A 365 -24.50 9.76 20.89
N CYS A 366 -23.71 10.84 20.83
CA CYS A 366 -24.18 12.20 21.09
C CYS A 366 -25.22 12.71 20.09
N TYR A 367 -25.42 12.09 18.93
CA TYR A 367 -26.46 12.52 17.97
C TYR A 367 -27.86 12.02 18.36
N ASP A 368 -27.98 11.12 19.33
CA ASP A 368 -29.25 10.59 19.85
C ASP A 368 -30.15 9.97 18.76
N ARG A 369 -29.52 9.26 17.81
CA ARG A 369 -30.18 8.59 16.66
C ARG A 369 -30.01 7.07 16.69
N GLY A 370 -29.70 6.51 17.85
CA GLY A 370 -29.54 5.07 18.08
C GLY A 370 -28.10 4.56 17.98
N GLY A 371 -27.11 5.44 17.93
CA GLY A 371 -25.69 5.06 18.01
C GLY A 371 -25.28 4.77 19.45
N GLU A 372 -24.56 3.67 19.68
CA GLU A 372 -24.12 3.25 21.02
C GLU A 372 -22.58 3.22 21.18
N GLY A 373 -21.83 3.23 20.07
CA GLY A 373 -20.38 3.21 20.09
C GLY A 373 -19.77 4.56 20.46
N ALA A 374 -18.62 4.55 21.13
CA ALA A 374 -17.89 5.76 21.52
C ALA A 374 -17.14 6.36 20.33
N ALA A 375 -17.61 7.47 19.77
CA ALA A 375 -16.97 8.13 18.64
C ALA A 375 -16.01 9.26 19.06
N VAL A 376 -15.14 9.70 18.13
CA VAL A 376 -14.26 10.88 18.32
C VAL A 376 -15.06 12.16 18.62
N THR A 377 -16.25 12.31 18.02
CA THR A 377 -17.18 13.42 18.32
C THR A 377 -17.69 13.35 19.75
N ASP A 378 -17.98 12.15 20.28
CA ASP A 378 -18.38 11.94 21.67
C ASP A 378 -17.27 12.39 22.62
N ALA A 379 -16.02 12.01 22.32
CA ALA A 379 -14.85 12.44 23.08
C ALA A 379 -14.67 13.97 23.06
N ASN A 380 -14.77 14.61 21.88
CA ASN A 380 -14.70 16.07 21.76
C ASN A 380 -15.82 16.78 22.55
N LEU A 381 -17.03 16.22 22.59
CA LEU A 381 -18.13 16.75 23.38
C LEU A 381 -17.86 16.62 24.90
N VAL A 382 -17.42 15.46 25.37
CA VAL A 382 -17.12 15.23 26.80
C VAL A 382 -15.96 16.11 27.28
N LEU A 383 -14.97 16.38 26.43
CA LEU A 383 -13.87 17.30 26.72
C LEU A 383 -14.26 18.79 26.65
N GLY A 384 -15.53 19.12 26.39
CA GLY A 384 -16.04 20.49 26.31
C GLY A 384 -15.61 21.25 25.06
N ARG A 385 -15.02 20.57 24.06
CA ARG A 385 -14.55 21.21 22.82
C ARG A 385 -15.72 21.60 21.92
N LEU A 386 -16.80 20.81 21.92
CA LEU A 386 -18.04 21.10 21.19
C LEU A 386 -19.10 21.73 22.11
N ASP A 387 -19.94 22.58 21.53
CA ASP A 387 -21.12 23.14 22.20
C ASP A 387 -22.33 22.21 21.96
N PRO A 388 -22.96 21.65 23.00
CA PRO A 388 -24.10 20.75 22.83
C PRO A 388 -25.31 21.40 22.16
N ASP A 389 -25.52 22.70 22.34
CA ASP A 389 -26.66 23.44 21.79
C ASP A 389 -26.31 24.17 20.48
N GLY A 390 -25.02 24.44 20.25
CA GLY A 390 -24.51 25.22 19.11
C GLY A 390 -24.11 24.41 17.88
N PHE A 391 -24.15 23.07 17.93
CA PHE A 391 -23.64 22.22 16.85
C PHE A 391 -24.43 22.38 15.53
N ALA A 392 -23.70 22.53 14.41
CA ALA A 392 -24.24 22.79 13.07
C ALA A 392 -25.18 24.02 13.01
N GLY A 393 -24.83 25.11 13.71
CA GLY A 393 -25.66 26.32 13.82
C GLY A 393 -26.96 26.09 14.61
N GLY A 394 -26.92 25.18 15.58
CA GLY A 394 -28.06 24.79 16.44
C GLY A 394 -29.10 23.88 15.77
N ARG A 395 -28.79 23.30 14.61
CA ARG A 395 -29.71 22.39 13.89
C ARG A 395 -29.75 20.97 14.45
N ILE A 396 -28.70 20.57 15.18
CA ILE A 396 -28.55 19.22 15.73
C ILE A 396 -28.16 19.36 17.21
N PRO A 397 -29.08 19.12 18.17
CA PRO A 397 -28.74 19.11 19.59
C PRO A 397 -27.91 17.86 19.93
N LEU A 398 -26.89 18.00 20.78
CA LEU A 398 -26.03 16.88 21.19
C LEU A 398 -26.33 16.40 22.62
N ASN A 399 -26.34 15.08 22.82
CA ASN A 399 -26.57 14.43 24.10
C ASN A 399 -25.26 14.09 24.81
N THR A 400 -24.88 14.89 25.81
CA THR A 400 -23.63 14.69 26.58
C THR A 400 -23.65 13.41 27.43
N THR A 401 -24.81 13.03 27.99
CA THR A 401 -24.93 11.84 28.83
C THR A 401 -24.71 10.56 28.03
N ALA A 402 -25.28 10.49 26.81
CA ALA A 402 -25.08 9.37 25.90
C ALA A 402 -23.59 9.21 25.53
N ALA A 403 -22.91 10.31 25.21
CA ALA A 403 -21.47 10.34 24.94
C ALA A 403 -20.63 9.81 26.13
N GLN A 404 -20.93 10.28 27.35
CA GLN A 404 -20.23 9.84 28.56
C GLN A 404 -20.41 8.35 28.80
N GLN A 405 -21.61 7.82 28.62
CA GLN A 405 -21.90 6.40 28.82
C GLN A 405 -21.17 5.54 27.79
N ALA A 406 -21.20 5.92 26.51
CA ALA A 406 -20.49 5.20 25.45
C ALA A 406 -18.98 5.13 25.73
N LEU A 407 -18.35 6.25 26.11
CA LEU A 407 -16.92 6.31 26.44
C LEU A 407 -16.56 5.53 27.71
N GLN A 408 -17.43 5.52 28.71
CA GLN A 408 -17.22 4.73 29.93
C GLN A 408 -17.22 3.24 29.61
N THR A 409 -18.19 2.77 28.82
CA THR A 409 -18.32 1.35 28.47
C THR A 409 -17.22 0.89 27.52
N ALA A 410 -16.93 1.65 26.46
CA ALA A 410 -15.98 1.23 25.44
C ALA A 410 -14.50 1.30 25.88
N VAL A 411 -14.15 2.24 26.77
CA VAL A 411 -12.76 2.52 27.15
C VAL A 411 -12.57 2.58 28.67
N GLY A 412 -13.48 3.24 29.38
CA GLY A 412 -13.31 3.56 30.80
C GLY A 412 -13.26 2.34 31.71
N GLU A 413 -14.11 1.35 31.46
CA GLU A 413 -14.15 0.09 32.21
C GLU A 413 -12.84 -0.72 32.06
N ALA A 414 -12.31 -0.80 30.84
CA ALA A 414 -11.08 -1.55 30.55
C ALA A 414 -9.83 -0.88 31.14
N LEU A 415 -9.70 0.44 30.96
CA LEU A 415 -8.54 1.20 31.46
C LEU A 415 -8.68 1.66 32.92
N LYS A 416 -9.82 1.38 33.56
CA LYS A 416 -10.15 1.82 34.92
C LYS A 416 -10.06 3.34 35.08
N THR A 417 -10.59 4.07 34.09
CA THR A 417 -10.68 5.54 34.08
C THR A 417 -12.13 5.99 33.96
N ASP A 418 -12.38 7.26 34.30
CA ASP A 418 -13.67 7.90 34.05
C ASP A 418 -13.84 8.29 32.57
N ALA A 419 -15.06 8.68 32.19
CA ALA A 419 -15.39 9.10 30.83
C ALA A 419 -14.50 10.26 30.31
N SER A 420 -13.98 11.12 31.19
CA SER A 420 -13.10 12.22 30.79
C SER A 420 -11.70 11.72 30.43
N GLY A 421 -11.14 10.82 31.23
CA GLY A 421 -9.88 10.15 30.91
C GLY A 421 -9.99 9.25 29.67
N SER A 422 -11.13 8.57 29.49
CA SER A 422 -11.43 7.85 28.24
C SER A 422 -11.43 8.78 27.04
N ALA A 423 -12.11 9.93 27.14
CA ALA A 423 -12.15 10.91 26.07
C ALA A 423 -10.75 11.48 25.73
N GLN A 424 -9.92 11.75 26.75
CA GLN A 424 -8.53 12.17 26.52
C GLN A 424 -7.73 11.10 25.78
N ALA A 425 -7.85 9.83 26.17
CA ALA A 425 -7.14 8.73 25.52
C ALA A 425 -7.54 8.56 24.05
N VAL A 426 -8.85 8.62 23.75
CA VAL A 426 -9.36 8.56 22.36
C VAL A 426 -8.82 9.70 21.51
N ILE A 427 -8.81 10.92 22.04
CA ILE A 427 -8.32 12.11 21.33
C ILE A 427 -6.80 12.05 21.12
N GLU A 428 -6.04 11.63 22.13
CA GLU A 428 -4.59 11.52 22.02
C GLU A 428 -4.19 10.49 20.96
N ILE A 429 -4.86 9.32 20.95
CA ILE A 429 -4.61 8.27 19.95
C ILE A 429 -5.04 8.70 18.55
N VAL A 430 -6.20 9.34 18.38
CA VAL A 430 -6.62 9.78 17.04
C VAL A 430 -5.69 10.87 16.48
N ASP A 431 -5.27 11.82 17.31
CA ASP A 431 -4.31 12.87 16.93
C ASP A 431 -2.94 12.28 16.60
N GLU A 432 -2.49 11.29 17.38
CA GLU A 432 -1.23 10.57 17.13
C GLU A 432 -1.29 9.74 15.84
N ASN A 433 -2.39 9.03 15.59
CA ASN A 433 -2.58 8.26 14.36
C ASN A 433 -2.53 9.18 13.13
N MET A 434 -3.15 10.36 13.21
CA MET A 434 -3.10 11.35 12.13
C MET A 434 -1.70 11.93 11.92
N ALA A 435 -0.99 12.28 13.00
CA ALA A 435 0.39 12.76 12.94
C ALA A 435 1.36 11.68 12.42
N SER A 436 1.20 10.42 12.84
CA SER A 436 2.02 9.31 12.39
C SER A 436 1.84 9.06 10.90
N ALA A 437 0.60 9.05 10.41
CA ALA A 437 0.31 8.91 8.99
C ALA A 437 0.94 10.03 8.14
N ALA A 438 0.93 11.29 8.62
CA ALA A 438 1.60 12.40 7.95
C ALA A 438 3.13 12.21 7.87
N ARG A 439 3.76 11.75 8.97
CA ARG A 439 5.21 11.49 9.01
C ARG A 439 5.62 10.36 8.07
N VAL A 440 4.89 9.24 8.11
CA VAL A 440 5.11 8.12 7.18
C VAL A 440 5.00 8.60 5.74
N HIS A 441 3.98 9.40 5.41
CA HIS A 441 3.82 9.95 4.07
C HIS A 441 4.97 10.88 3.67
N ALA A 442 5.42 11.75 4.57
CA ALA A 442 6.54 12.64 4.31
C ALA A 442 7.83 11.87 4.03
N VAL A 443 8.09 10.81 4.78
CA VAL A 443 9.22 9.90 4.54
C VAL A 443 9.12 9.22 3.20
N GLU A 444 7.94 8.71 2.85
CA GLU A 444 7.70 8.16 1.52
C GLU A 444 8.08 9.16 0.42
N LYS A 445 8.03 10.47 0.68
CA LYS A 445 8.38 11.51 -0.31
C LYS A 445 9.78 12.10 -0.12
N GLY A 446 10.52 11.69 0.91
CA GLY A 446 11.80 12.32 1.26
C GLY A 446 11.64 13.77 1.73
N LEU A 447 10.52 14.09 2.38
CA LEU A 447 10.16 15.44 2.81
C LEU A 447 10.22 15.58 4.33
N ASP A 448 10.55 16.77 4.82
CA ASP A 448 10.43 17.16 6.22
C ASP A 448 9.04 17.79 6.47
N VAL A 449 8.46 17.52 7.64
CA VAL A 449 7.14 18.02 8.07
C VAL A 449 7.27 19.25 8.97
N THR A 450 8.39 19.40 9.68
CA THR A 450 8.54 20.37 10.78
C THR A 450 8.59 21.83 10.30
N GLU A 451 9.20 22.08 9.14
CA GLU A 451 9.32 23.42 8.56
C GLU A 451 8.08 23.88 7.77
N ARG A 452 7.01 23.08 7.73
CA ARG A 452 5.81 23.35 6.92
C ARG A 452 4.80 24.21 7.67
N THR A 453 4.00 24.98 6.92
CA THR A 453 2.76 25.56 7.42
C THR A 453 1.60 24.56 7.24
N MET A 454 0.79 24.29 8.26
CA MET A 454 -0.42 23.47 8.11
C MET A 454 -1.59 24.33 7.61
N ILE A 455 -2.34 23.86 6.62
CA ILE A 455 -3.61 24.45 6.18
C ILE A 455 -4.72 23.45 6.51
N ALA A 456 -5.56 23.78 7.50
CA ALA A 456 -6.56 22.88 8.04
C ALA A 456 -7.99 23.29 7.63
N PHE A 457 -8.72 22.39 6.98
CA PHE A 457 -10.10 22.61 6.52
C PHE A 457 -10.95 21.34 6.67
N GLY A 458 -12.25 21.42 6.38
CA GLY A 458 -13.22 20.40 6.75
C GLY A 458 -13.84 20.66 8.13
N GLY A 459 -14.95 19.97 8.42
CA GLY A 459 -15.73 20.23 9.65
C GLY A 459 -15.01 19.80 10.94
N GLY A 460 -14.21 18.74 10.87
CA GLY A 460 -13.48 18.18 12.01
C GLY A 460 -12.05 18.69 12.16
N ALA A 461 -11.39 19.18 11.09
CA ALA A 461 -9.96 19.46 11.16
C ALA A 461 -9.58 20.56 12.16
N PRO A 462 -10.29 21.71 12.24
CA PRO A 462 -9.94 22.77 13.19
C PRO A 462 -9.99 22.34 14.67
N LEU A 463 -10.73 21.29 15.03
CA LEU A 463 -10.75 20.72 16.39
C LEU A 463 -9.41 20.08 16.77
N HIS A 464 -8.71 19.53 15.78
CA HIS A 464 -7.53 18.69 15.95
C HIS A 464 -6.26 19.35 15.40
N ALA A 465 -6.37 20.37 14.55
CA ALA A 465 -5.28 20.95 13.76
C ALA A 465 -4.06 21.37 14.60
N ILE A 466 -4.25 22.15 15.68
CA ILE A 466 -3.11 22.58 16.51
C ILE A 466 -2.51 21.42 17.31
N ALA A 467 -3.31 20.43 17.72
CA ALA A 467 -2.80 19.25 18.42
C ALA A 467 -1.93 18.39 17.49
N VAL A 468 -2.41 18.12 16.28
CA VAL A 468 -1.65 17.42 15.23
C VAL A 468 -0.41 18.23 14.84
N ALA A 469 -0.52 19.55 14.64
CA ALA A 469 0.61 20.42 14.31
C ALA A 469 1.72 20.35 15.38
N ARG A 470 1.36 20.36 16.67
CA ARG A 470 2.33 20.20 17.77
C ARG A 470 3.09 18.88 17.71
N LYS A 471 2.40 17.77 17.43
CA LYS A 471 3.02 16.44 17.26
C LYS A 471 3.91 16.34 16.02
N LEU A 472 3.64 17.17 15.01
CA LEU A 472 4.45 17.28 13.80
C LEU A 472 5.58 18.32 13.89
N GLY A 473 5.70 19.04 15.02
CA GLY A 473 6.65 20.15 15.15
C GLY A 473 6.30 21.41 14.34
N ILE A 474 5.09 21.48 13.77
CA ILE A 474 4.63 22.61 12.95
C ILE A 474 4.25 23.78 13.86
N GLY A 475 4.91 24.92 13.66
CA GLY A 475 4.69 26.15 14.45
C GLY A 475 3.59 27.08 13.93
N ARG A 476 3.02 26.79 12.75
CA ARG A 476 2.06 27.69 12.08
C ARG A 476 0.93 26.94 11.40
N VAL A 477 -0.31 27.34 11.69
CA VAL A 477 -1.54 26.73 11.18
C VAL A 477 -2.46 27.80 10.59
N ILE A 478 -3.00 27.57 9.41
CA ILE A 478 -3.96 28.44 8.72
C ILE A 478 -5.31 27.74 8.65
N ILE A 479 -6.38 28.44 9.03
CA ILE A 479 -7.77 27.98 8.96
C ILE A 479 -8.56 28.94 8.04
N PRO A 480 -8.90 28.52 6.81
CA PRO A 480 -9.56 29.39 5.84
C PRO A 480 -11.00 29.76 6.25
N SER A 481 -11.52 30.86 5.70
CA SER A 481 -12.87 31.38 5.99
C SER A 481 -14.02 30.46 5.55
N ASP A 482 -13.78 29.59 4.57
CA ASP A 482 -14.77 28.65 4.02
C ASP A 482 -14.37 27.19 4.29
N ALA A 483 -13.75 26.92 5.45
CA ALA A 483 -13.20 25.61 5.79
C ALA A 483 -14.19 24.45 5.59
N GLY A 484 -15.49 24.64 5.87
CA GLY A 484 -16.50 23.58 5.74
C GLY A 484 -16.96 23.25 4.31
N VAL A 485 -16.57 24.03 3.29
CA VAL A 485 -16.84 23.77 1.85
C VAL A 485 -15.58 23.85 0.99
N GLY A 486 -14.41 23.64 1.60
CA GLY A 486 -13.10 23.88 0.99
C GLY A 486 -12.89 23.20 -0.36
N SER A 487 -13.34 21.94 -0.51
CA SER A 487 -13.19 21.18 -1.75
C SER A 487 -13.90 21.83 -2.94
N ALA A 488 -15.14 22.28 -2.76
CA ALA A 488 -15.91 22.95 -3.80
C ALA A 488 -15.30 24.33 -4.16
N VAL A 489 -14.69 25.03 -3.19
CA VAL A 489 -13.93 26.26 -3.49
C VAL A 489 -12.70 25.96 -4.33
N GLY A 490 -11.96 24.89 -3.99
CA GLY A 490 -10.80 24.44 -4.76
C GLY A 490 -11.12 24.16 -6.23
N PHE A 491 -12.29 23.60 -6.52
CA PHE A 491 -12.74 23.34 -7.89
C PHE A 491 -12.82 24.60 -8.76
N LEU A 492 -13.08 25.78 -8.19
CA LEU A 492 -13.14 27.03 -8.95
C LEU A 492 -11.76 27.56 -9.38
N LEU A 493 -10.69 27.08 -8.73
CA LEU A 493 -9.32 27.56 -8.89
C LEU A 493 -8.52 26.75 -9.91
N THR A 494 -9.00 25.56 -10.26
CA THR A 494 -8.27 24.61 -11.09
C THR A 494 -8.27 24.99 -12.58
N PRO A 495 -7.13 24.91 -13.27
CA PRO A 495 -7.10 25.01 -14.73
C PRO A 495 -7.76 23.83 -15.43
N VAL A 496 -8.19 24.08 -16.67
CA VAL A 496 -8.45 23.00 -17.64
C VAL A 496 -7.11 22.46 -18.08
N ALA A 497 -6.84 21.20 -17.77
CA ALA A 497 -5.57 20.57 -18.09
C ALA A 497 -5.77 19.09 -18.44
N PHE A 498 -4.88 18.57 -19.27
CA PHE A 498 -4.86 17.17 -19.67
C PHE A 498 -3.43 16.64 -19.68
N GLU A 499 -3.20 15.52 -18.97
CA GLU A 499 -1.93 14.80 -18.98
C GLU A 499 -2.02 13.63 -19.95
N VAL A 500 -1.04 13.55 -20.84
CA VAL A 500 -0.78 12.41 -21.71
C VAL A 500 0.47 11.70 -21.19
N VAL A 501 0.40 10.38 -21.09
CA VAL A 501 1.48 9.51 -20.63
C VAL A 501 1.78 8.48 -21.72
N ARG A 502 3.07 8.24 -21.97
CA ARG A 502 3.54 7.23 -22.92
C ARG A 502 4.72 6.45 -22.35
N ASN A 503 4.70 5.14 -22.53
CA ASN A 503 5.83 4.28 -22.22
C ASN A 503 6.75 4.20 -23.43
N ARG A 504 8.03 4.47 -23.22
CA ARG A 504 9.09 4.26 -24.20
C ARG A 504 10.42 4.09 -23.48
N PHE A 505 10.79 2.82 -23.28
CA PHE A 505 12.08 2.45 -22.70
C PHE A 505 13.23 3.15 -23.41
N THR A 506 14.08 3.83 -22.64
CA THR A 506 15.24 4.55 -23.14
C THR A 506 16.37 4.46 -22.12
N LEU A 507 17.49 3.83 -22.47
CA LEU A 507 18.74 4.01 -21.73
C LEU A 507 19.25 5.43 -21.98
N LEU A 508 19.58 6.17 -20.92
CA LEU A 508 19.96 7.59 -21.04
C LEU A 508 21.18 7.79 -21.97
N GLU A 509 22.12 6.84 -21.95
CA GLU A 509 23.30 6.83 -22.83
C GLU A 509 22.94 6.64 -24.31
N GLN A 510 21.78 6.03 -24.59
CA GLN A 510 21.25 5.74 -25.92
C GLN A 510 20.10 6.70 -26.30
N LEU A 511 19.87 7.77 -25.54
CA LEU A 511 18.79 8.73 -25.80
C LEU A 511 18.88 9.33 -27.21
N GLU A 512 17.93 9.00 -28.08
CA GLU A 512 17.77 9.58 -29.43
C GLU A 512 16.81 10.79 -29.38
N PRO A 513 17.31 12.04 -29.36
CA PRO A 513 16.47 13.21 -29.05
C PRO A 513 15.35 13.43 -30.08
N GLN A 514 15.60 13.16 -31.37
CA GLN A 514 14.61 13.32 -32.42
C GLN A 514 13.40 12.39 -32.22
N ALA A 515 13.64 11.16 -31.78
CA ALA A 515 12.60 10.17 -31.54
C ALA A 515 11.71 10.57 -30.34
N ILE A 516 12.31 11.08 -29.27
CA ILE A 516 11.58 11.57 -28.09
C ILE A 516 10.85 12.88 -28.39
N ASN A 517 11.43 13.77 -29.19
CA ASN A 517 10.75 15.00 -29.62
C ASN A 517 9.50 14.71 -30.48
N ALA A 518 9.55 13.69 -31.35
CA ALA A 518 8.37 13.26 -32.10
C ALA A 518 7.27 12.72 -31.17
N LEU A 519 7.65 11.92 -30.17
CA LEU A 519 6.72 11.43 -29.14
C LEU A 519 6.05 12.61 -28.39
N PHE A 520 6.82 13.60 -27.95
CA PHE A 520 6.26 14.77 -27.28
C PHE A 520 5.35 15.61 -28.19
N ALA A 521 5.64 15.72 -29.48
CA ALA A 521 4.78 16.45 -30.41
C ALA A 521 3.40 15.78 -30.57
N GLU A 522 3.36 14.44 -30.65
CA GLU A 522 2.09 13.69 -30.66
C GLU A 522 1.31 13.88 -29.35
N MET A 523 2.00 13.80 -28.20
CA MET A 523 1.39 14.01 -26.89
C MET A 523 0.87 15.44 -26.71
N GLU A 524 1.59 16.43 -27.22
CA GLU A 524 1.21 17.85 -27.17
C GLU A 524 -0.03 18.12 -28.01
N GLU A 525 -0.14 17.53 -29.22
CA GLU A 525 -1.33 17.66 -30.07
C GLU A 525 -2.57 17.07 -29.38
N GLU A 526 -2.47 15.87 -28.81
CA GLU A 526 -3.56 15.21 -28.07
C GLU A 526 -3.99 16.01 -26.83
N ALA A 527 -3.01 16.44 -26.02
CA ALA A 527 -3.27 17.18 -24.80
C ALA A 527 -3.91 18.54 -25.10
N ALA A 528 -3.36 19.29 -26.06
CA ALA A 528 -3.88 20.60 -26.45
C ALA A 528 -5.28 20.50 -27.08
N ALA A 529 -5.55 19.48 -27.90
CA ALA A 529 -6.89 19.25 -28.45
C ALA A 529 -7.94 19.09 -27.34
N THR A 530 -7.60 18.34 -26.28
CA THR A 530 -8.49 18.12 -25.14
C THR A 530 -8.69 19.39 -24.31
N VAL A 531 -7.62 20.14 -24.02
CA VAL A 531 -7.69 21.41 -23.27
C VAL A 531 -8.54 22.45 -24.02
N ARG A 532 -8.40 22.54 -25.35
CA ARG A 532 -9.19 23.47 -26.18
C ARG A 532 -10.69 23.22 -26.15
N LEU A 533 -11.14 21.99 -25.85
CA LEU A 533 -12.57 21.70 -25.66
C LEU A 533 -13.14 22.40 -24.42
N GLY A 534 -12.33 22.59 -23.37
CA GLY A 534 -12.74 23.27 -22.13
C GLY A 534 -12.36 24.75 -22.08
N SER A 535 -11.37 25.19 -22.85
CA SER A 535 -10.90 26.57 -22.90
C SER A 535 -10.38 26.93 -24.29
N ALA A 536 -11.28 27.41 -25.16
CA ALA A 536 -11.03 27.53 -26.60
C ALA A 536 -9.90 28.51 -26.97
N ASP A 537 -9.94 29.73 -26.42
CA ASP A 537 -9.05 30.84 -26.82
C ASP A 537 -7.93 31.12 -25.80
N ALA A 538 -7.81 30.34 -24.73
CA ALA A 538 -6.80 30.58 -23.71
C ALA A 538 -5.40 30.15 -24.19
N PRO A 539 -4.34 30.89 -23.83
CA PRO A 539 -2.97 30.41 -23.96
C PRO A 539 -2.81 29.05 -23.26
N ILE A 540 -2.14 28.12 -23.92
CA ILE A 540 -1.82 26.79 -23.37
C ILE A 540 -0.34 26.77 -23.03
N SER A 541 -0.03 26.35 -21.80
CA SER A 541 1.33 26.06 -21.35
C SER A 541 1.54 24.54 -21.29
N THR A 542 2.77 24.10 -21.47
CA THR A 542 3.16 22.68 -21.45
C THR A 542 4.24 22.40 -20.42
N VAL A 543 4.09 21.29 -19.70
CA VAL A 543 5.13 20.80 -18.77
C VAL A 543 5.48 19.36 -19.14
N ARG A 544 6.78 19.10 -19.31
CA ARG A 544 7.32 17.82 -19.76
C ARG A 544 8.06 17.14 -18.61
N HIS A 545 7.86 15.83 -18.45
CA HIS A 545 8.54 15.04 -17.42
C HIS A 545 9.10 13.73 -17.99
N ALA A 546 10.19 13.27 -17.38
CA ALA A 546 10.71 11.92 -17.52
C ALA A 546 10.67 11.21 -16.17
N PHE A 547 10.32 9.94 -16.18
CA PHE A 547 10.36 9.06 -15.02
C PHE A 547 11.60 8.18 -15.14
N ILE A 548 12.60 8.45 -14.30
CA ILE A 548 13.96 7.93 -14.43
C ILE A 548 14.30 7.11 -13.19
N ARG A 549 15.10 6.06 -13.37
CA ARG A 549 15.66 5.28 -12.28
C ARG A 549 17.06 4.78 -12.63
N TYR A 550 17.80 4.32 -11.63
CA TYR A 550 18.98 3.50 -11.91
C TYR A 550 18.55 2.22 -12.62
N ALA A 551 19.32 1.79 -13.62
CA ALA A 551 19.05 0.58 -14.38
C ALA A 551 18.96 -0.60 -13.42
N GLY A 552 17.82 -1.29 -13.46
CA GLY A 552 17.54 -2.35 -12.51
C GLY A 552 16.91 -1.90 -11.19
N GLN A 553 16.44 -0.67 -11.00
CA GLN A 553 15.53 -0.36 -9.87
C GLN A 553 14.06 -0.61 -10.22
N GLY A 554 13.19 -0.60 -9.22
CA GLY A 554 11.74 -0.84 -9.39
C GLY A 554 10.91 0.44 -9.51
N HIS A 555 11.41 1.56 -8.96
CA HIS A 555 10.67 2.80 -8.76
C HIS A 555 11.35 3.96 -9.49
N GLU A 556 10.54 4.77 -10.18
CA GLU A 556 11.03 5.94 -10.90
C GLU A 556 10.94 7.23 -10.06
N ILE A 557 11.95 8.09 -10.22
CA ILE A 557 11.89 9.50 -9.81
C ILE A 557 11.43 10.32 -10.99
N LYS A 558 10.38 11.11 -10.76
CA LYS A 558 9.86 12.08 -11.73
C LYS A 558 10.79 13.30 -11.74
N ILE A 559 11.39 13.60 -12.89
CA ILE A 559 12.15 14.84 -13.10
C ILE A 559 11.49 15.73 -14.15
N ALA A 560 11.57 17.04 -13.96
CA ALA A 560 11.15 18.01 -14.96
C ALA A 560 12.16 18.06 -16.12
N LEU A 561 11.64 18.16 -17.35
CA LEU A 561 12.41 18.36 -18.57
C LEU A 561 12.26 19.79 -19.07
N PRO A 562 13.24 20.32 -19.80
CA PRO A 562 13.12 21.66 -20.39
C PRO A 562 11.96 21.71 -21.39
N ASP A 563 11.18 22.79 -21.35
CA ASP A 563 10.08 23.02 -22.30
C ASP A 563 10.58 23.56 -23.65
N ARG A 564 11.36 22.70 -24.32
CA ARG A 564 11.89 22.89 -25.68
C ARG A 564 12.27 21.52 -26.25
N PRO A 565 12.51 21.40 -27.57
CA PRO A 565 13.07 20.18 -28.13
C PRO A 565 14.38 19.78 -27.43
N LEU A 566 14.48 18.49 -27.09
CA LEU A 566 15.67 17.90 -26.49
C LEU A 566 16.81 17.82 -27.53
N THR A 567 18.02 17.94 -27.02
CA THR A 567 19.30 17.89 -27.76
C THR A 567 20.24 16.86 -27.12
N GLY A 568 21.32 16.50 -27.80
CA GLY A 568 22.31 15.56 -27.24
C GLY A 568 22.95 16.02 -25.91
N ASN A 569 23.02 17.33 -25.67
CA ASN A 569 23.56 17.89 -24.42
C ASN A 569 22.64 17.68 -23.22
N ASP A 570 21.33 17.50 -23.45
CA ASP A 570 20.35 17.34 -22.37
C ASP A 570 20.53 16.01 -21.61
N ARG A 571 21.26 15.03 -22.18
CA ARG A 571 21.63 13.79 -21.48
C ARG A 571 22.32 14.07 -20.14
N ARG A 572 23.27 15.01 -20.11
CA ARG A 572 24.01 15.37 -18.91
C ARG A 572 23.13 16.08 -17.89
N THR A 573 22.32 17.04 -18.34
CA THR A 573 21.39 17.76 -17.48
C THR A 573 20.35 16.84 -16.86
N ILE A 574 19.83 15.89 -17.62
CA ILE A 574 18.91 14.85 -17.13
C ILE A 574 19.56 14.02 -16.02
N ALA A 575 20.80 13.56 -16.22
CA ALA A 575 21.52 12.79 -15.21
C ALA A 575 21.79 13.59 -13.92
N GLU A 576 22.23 14.84 -14.04
CA GLU A 576 22.51 15.72 -12.89
C GLU A 576 21.22 16.05 -12.10
N THR A 577 20.11 16.33 -12.80
CA THR A 577 18.80 16.56 -12.16
C THR A 577 18.31 15.32 -11.43
N PHE A 578 18.47 14.13 -12.04
CA PHE A 578 18.12 12.86 -11.41
C PHE A 578 18.96 12.59 -10.16
N ASP A 579 20.29 12.72 -10.22
CA ASP A 579 21.16 12.44 -9.06
C ASP A 579 20.84 13.37 -7.88
N ASN A 580 20.56 14.65 -8.14
CA ASN A 580 20.14 15.59 -7.10
C ASN A 580 18.80 15.19 -6.47
N ALA A 581 17.81 14.83 -7.28
CA ALA A 581 16.51 14.37 -6.78
C ALA A 581 16.63 13.06 -5.99
N TYR A 582 17.45 12.12 -6.46
CA TYR A 582 17.70 10.85 -5.79
C TYR A 582 18.39 11.04 -4.44
N ARG A 583 19.42 11.88 -4.37
CA ARG A 583 20.12 12.20 -3.10
C ARG A 583 19.23 12.95 -2.12
N ALA A 584 18.39 13.87 -2.60
CA ALA A 584 17.43 14.56 -1.74
C ALA A 584 16.45 13.56 -1.10
N GLN A 585 16.03 12.53 -1.84
CA GLN A 585 15.07 11.55 -1.35
C GLN A 585 15.69 10.45 -0.48
N TYR A 586 16.90 9.97 -0.79
CA TYR A 586 17.50 8.77 -0.20
C TYR A 586 18.87 8.97 0.44
N GLY A 587 19.38 10.20 0.50
CA GLY A 587 20.64 10.58 1.14
C GLY A 587 21.90 10.37 0.27
N GLN A 588 21.98 9.29 -0.51
CA GLN A 588 23.12 9.05 -1.41
C GLN A 588 22.71 8.48 -2.77
N GLY A 589 23.49 8.80 -3.81
CA GLY A 589 23.39 8.19 -5.14
C GLY A 589 24.22 6.91 -5.25
N ILE A 590 24.02 6.15 -6.33
CA ILE A 590 24.70 4.87 -6.56
C ILE A 590 25.69 5.03 -7.72
N PRO A 591 27.00 5.07 -7.44
CA PRO A 591 27.99 5.37 -8.47
C PRO A 591 28.14 4.20 -9.47
N GLY A 592 28.20 4.54 -10.76
CA GLY A 592 28.54 3.61 -11.84
C GLY A 592 27.37 2.82 -12.43
N VAL A 593 26.15 3.01 -11.94
CA VAL A 593 24.95 2.34 -12.49
C VAL A 593 24.33 3.21 -13.62
N PRO A 594 24.02 2.65 -14.79
CA PRO A 594 23.34 3.36 -15.87
C PRO A 594 21.97 3.91 -15.47
N LEU A 595 21.46 4.91 -16.17
CA LEU A 595 20.10 5.44 -15.96
C LEU A 595 19.17 5.00 -17.09
N GLU A 596 17.94 4.61 -16.72
CA GLU A 596 16.89 4.24 -17.66
C GLU A 596 15.61 5.07 -17.46
N ILE A 597 14.93 5.37 -18.56
CA ILE A 597 13.68 6.12 -18.62
C ILE A 597 12.60 5.20 -19.17
N LEU A 598 11.55 4.96 -18.38
CA LEU A 598 10.44 4.10 -18.79
C LEU A 598 9.26 4.91 -19.35
N THR A 599 8.92 5.97 -18.62
CA THR A 599 7.70 6.74 -18.87
C THR A 599 8.04 8.20 -19.19
N TRP A 600 7.34 8.74 -20.18
CA TRP A 600 7.34 10.14 -20.57
C TRP A 600 5.95 10.70 -20.32
N SER A 601 5.84 11.88 -19.69
CA SER A 601 4.56 12.56 -19.56
C SER A 601 4.61 14.02 -19.99
N LEU A 602 3.49 14.48 -20.54
CA LEU A 602 3.27 15.86 -20.93
C LEU A 602 1.91 16.30 -20.38
N THR A 603 1.92 17.40 -19.64
CA THR A 603 0.70 18.06 -19.18
C THR A 603 0.53 19.34 -19.98
N ALA A 604 -0.61 19.48 -20.67
CA ALA A 604 -1.04 20.75 -21.25
C ALA A 604 -2.06 21.40 -20.32
N SER A 605 -1.94 22.70 -20.05
CA SER A 605 -2.83 23.45 -19.17
C SER A 605 -3.18 24.80 -19.77
N ALA A 606 -4.46 25.18 -19.72
CA ALA A 606 -4.89 26.55 -20.01
C ALA A 606 -4.41 27.49 -18.88
N GLU A 607 -3.96 28.69 -19.23
CA GLU A 607 -3.61 29.72 -18.23
C GLU A 607 -4.87 30.18 -17.47
N VAL A 608 -4.78 30.21 -16.13
CA VAL A 608 -5.85 30.75 -15.27
C VAL A 608 -5.67 32.25 -15.12
N SER A 609 -6.53 33.03 -15.76
CA SER A 609 -6.36 34.48 -15.91
C SER A 609 -6.79 35.35 -14.70
N GLU A 610 -7.24 34.80 -13.55
CA GLU A 610 -7.81 35.63 -12.47
C GLU A 610 -7.45 35.15 -11.05
N THR A 611 -6.94 36.06 -10.21
CA THR A 611 -6.87 35.92 -8.74
C THR A 611 -8.28 35.93 -8.15
N VAL A 612 -8.71 34.78 -7.60
CA VAL A 612 -10.09 34.54 -7.12
C VAL A 612 -10.33 35.05 -5.70
N ARG A 613 -9.28 35.33 -4.91
CA ARG A 613 -9.43 35.83 -3.53
C ARG A 613 -9.52 37.36 -3.48
N ALA A 614 -10.66 37.86 -3.01
CA ALA A 614 -10.81 39.26 -2.64
C ALA A 614 -10.35 39.49 -1.20
N GLN A 615 -9.80 40.68 -0.91
CA GLN A 615 -9.54 41.10 0.47
C GLN A 615 -10.85 41.14 1.25
N ALA A 616 -10.84 40.65 2.49
CA ALA A 616 -11.98 40.74 3.38
C ALA A 616 -12.31 42.22 3.64
N GLN A 617 -13.60 42.54 3.76
CA GLN A 617 -13.97 43.87 4.22
C GLN A 617 -13.44 44.08 5.65
N PRO A 618 -12.85 45.23 5.97
CA PRO A 618 -12.40 45.51 7.32
C PRO A 618 -13.58 45.42 8.28
N MET A 619 -13.50 44.49 9.24
CA MET A 619 -14.52 44.35 10.28
C MET A 619 -14.53 45.59 11.18
N SER A 620 -15.69 45.89 11.77
CA SER A 620 -15.81 47.03 12.68
C SER A 620 -14.91 46.88 13.91
N ASP A 621 -14.32 47.98 14.40
CA ASP A 621 -13.49 48.11 15.63
C ASP A 621 -14.22 47.77 16.96
N LYS A 622 -15.22 46.88 16.95
CA LYS A 622 -15.82 46.40 18.19
C LYS A 622 -14.87 45.40 18.84
N GLU A 623 -14.40 45.72 20.05
CA GLU A 623 -13.67 44.79 20.91
C GLU A 623 -14.43 43.46 21.01
N ALA A 624 -13.71 42.37 20.75
CA ALA A 624 -14.18 41.01 20.94
C ALA A 624 -14.46 40.75 22.43
N GLN A 625 -15.66 41.05 22.92
CA GLN A 625 -16.11 40.50 24.19
C GLN A 625 -16.46 39.03 23.96
N GLY A 626 -15.65 38.11 24.51
CA GLY A 626 -15.96 36.68 24.52
C GLY A 626 -17.40 36.47 25.01
N SER A 627 -18.17 35.66 24.30
CA SER A 627 -19.61 35.52 24.54
C SER A 627 -19.92 34.93 25.92
N HIS A 628 -19.01 34.11 26.45
CA HIS A 628 -19.00 33.48 27.77
C HIS A 628 -17.71 32.65 27.94
N GLN A 629 -17.50 32.06 29.12
CA GLN A 629 -16.41 31.12 29.42
C GLN A 629 -16.92 29.67 29.39
N ARG A 630 -16.08 28.72 29.00
CA ARG A 630 -16.37 27.27 29.02
C ARG A 630 -15.18 26.49 29.56
N MET A 631 -15.44 25.44 30.35
CA MET A 631 -14.41 24.50 30.78
C MET A 631 -14.08 23.54 29.64
N VAL A 632 -12.82 23.51 29.23
CA VAL A 632 -12.35 22.71 28.08
C VAL A 632 -11.03 22.04 28.44
N TRP A 633 -10.90 20.76 28.10
CA TRP A 633 -9.62 20.07 28.15
C TRP A 633 -8.78 20.40 26.92
N MET A 634 -7.75 21.21 27.16
CA MET A 634 -6.83 21.66 26.13
C MET A 634 -5.82 20.55 25.77
N PRO A 635 -5.34 20.49 24.51
CA PRO A 635 -4.32 19.53 24.11
C PRO A 635 -3.08 19.54 25.03
N GLY A 636 -2.68 18.37 25.52
CA GLY A 636 -1.53 18.20 26.42
C GLY A 636 -1.75 18.68 27.86
N THR A 637 -3.01 18.79 28.32
CA THR A 637 -3.34 19.15 29.71
C THR A 637 -4.10 18.04 30.42
N ASP A 638 -3.89 17.89 31.73
CA ASP A 638 -4.51 16.85 32.57
C ASP A 638 -5.88 17.27 33.14
N ARG A 639 -6.13 18.58 33.20
CA ARG A 639 -7.32 19.19 33.80
C ARG A 639 -7.95 20.21 32.86
N PRO A 640 -9.27 20.44 32.95
CA PRO A 640 -9.92 21.43 32.10
C PRO A 640 -9.48 22.83 32.52
N SER A 641 -9.28 23.70 31.54
CA SER A 641 -9.07 25.12 31.74
C SER A 641 -10.33 25.91 31.43
N GLU A 642 -10.55 27.01 32.13
CA GLU A 642 -11.57 28.00 31.77
C GLU A 642 -11.10 28.75 30.52
N CYS A 643 -11.87 28.65 29.45
CA CYS A 643 -11.51 29.15 28.12
C CYS A 643 -12.54 30.14 27.61
N SER A 644 -12.06 31.26 27.06
CA SER A 644 -12.92 32.25 26.42
C SER A 644 -13.51 31.66 25.14
N VAL A 645 -14.83 31.73 24.99
CA VAL A 645 -15.53 31.38 23.74
C VAL A 645 -15.66 32.63 22.90
N VAL A 646 -15.05 32.62 21.73
CA VAL A 646 -14.95 33.79 20.84
C VAL A 646 -15.55 33.44 19.47
N PRO A 647 -16.56 34.16 18.98
CA PRO A 647 -17.04 33.98 17.62
C PRO A 647 -15.93 34.28 16.59
N ARG A 648 -15.85 33.51 15.50
CA ARG A 648 -14.85 33.73 14.43
C ARG A 648 -14.81 35.19 13.94
N GLU A 649 -15.96 35.80 13.76
CA GLU A 649 -16.13 37.21 13.32
C GLU A 649 -15.58 38.25 14.31
N ALA A 650 -15.16 37.85 15.50
CA ALA A 650 -14.56 38.76 16.48
C ALA A 650 -13.02 38.75 16.41
N VAL A 651 -12.41 37.78 15.72
CA VAL A 651 -10.95 37.69 15.57
C VAL A 651 -10.48 38.58 14.43
N SER A 652 -9.52 39.47 14.68
CA SER A 652 -8.97 40.38 13.67
C SER A 652 -7.47 40.62 13.86
N ALA A 653 -6.78 41.13 12.85
CA ALA A 653 -5.37 41.55 13.00
C ALA A 653 -5.17 42.60 14.11
N ALA A 654 -6.17 43.44 14.36
CA ALA A 654 -6.14 44.45 15.44
C ALA A 654 -6.42 43.85 16.83
N HIS A 655 -7.12 42.71 16.88
CA HIS A 655 -7.55 42.04 18.11
C HIS A 655 -7.20 40.54 18.04
N PRO A 656 -5.90 40.19 18.16
CA PRO A 656 -5.48 38.79 18.19
C PRO A 656 -5.95 38.11 19.49
N VAL A 657 -6.27 36.83 19.40
CA VAL A 657 -6.71 36.00 20.54
C VAL A 657 -5.56 35.09 20.98
N SER A 658 -5.13 35.21 22.23
CA SER A 658 -4.16 34.28 22.81
C SER A 658 -4.87 33.14 23.52
N GLY A 659 -4.40 31.92 23.33
CA GLY A 659 -4.94 30.74 24.04
C GLY A 659 -4.66 30.77 25.54
N PRO A 660 -5.44 30.07 26.38
CA PRO A 660 -6.48 29.09 26.00
C PRO A 660 -7.81 29.74 25.57
N ALA A 661 -8.27 29.42 24.37
CA ALA A 661 -9.53 29.94 23.80
C ALA A 661 -10.20 28.94 22.87
N VAL A 662 -11.51 29.07 22.69
CA VAL A 662 -12.28 28.31 21.70
C VAL A 662 -12.94 29.26 20.73
N ILE A 663 -12.67 29.08 19.44
CA ILE A 663 -13.26 29.87 18.37
C ILE A 663 -14.43 29.11 17.76
N THR A 664 -15.59 29.74 17.72
CA THR A 664 -16.82 29.11 17.22
C THR A 664 -17.27 29.71 15.89
N GLU A 665 -17.73 28.85 15.00
CA GLU A 665 -18.46 29.18 13.77
C GLU A 665 -19.50 28.09 13.46
N ASP A 666 -20.47 28.38 12.60
CA ASP A 666 -21.59 27.45 12.33
C ASP A 666 -21.14 26.07 11.82
N GLN A 667 -19.98 26.00 11.17
CA GLN A 667 -19.50 24.82 10.45
C GLN A 667 -18.42 24.02 11.18
N THR A 668 -17.72 24.62 12.16
CA THR A 668 -16.59 23.98 12.87
C THR A 668 -16.23 24.72 14.17
N THR A 669 -15.28 24.18 14.93
CA THR A 669 -14.76 24.79 16.15
C THR A 669 -13.24 24.66 16.17
N LEU A 670 -12.53 25.74 16.45
CA LEU A 670 -11.08 25.77 16.57
C LEU A 670 -10.64 25.86 18.03
N ILE A 671 -9.77 24.94 18.45
CA ILE A 671 -9.21 24.89 19.79
C ILE A 671 -7.83 25.55 19.79
N VAL A 672 -7.68 26.65 20.54
CA VAL A 672 -6.42 27.40 20.64
C VAL A 672 -5.80 27.17 22.02
N PRO A 673 -4.80 26.29 22.16
CA PRO A 673 -4.16 26.01 23.44
C PRO A 673 -3.26 27.18 23.90
N LYS A 674 -2.88 27.15 25.17
CA LYS A 674 -1.90 28.09 25.73
C LYS A 674 -0.58 28.05 24.94
N GLY A 675 0.03 29.21 24.71
CA GLY A 675 1.28 29.35 23.95
C GLY A 675 1.08 29.53 22.43
N TRP A 676 -0.18 29.55 21.97
CA TRP A 676 -0.56 29.89 20.61
C TRP A 676 -1.33 31.20 20.57
N THR A 677 -1.08 32.00 19.52
CA THR A 677 -1.79 33.24 19.24
C THR A 677 -2.47 33.14 17.88
N LEU A 678 -3.72 33.59 17.82
CA LEU A 678 -4.58 33.54 16.65
C LEU A 678 -4.89 34.96 16.17
N GLU A 679 -4.71 35.21 14.88
CA GLU A 679 -5.08 36.47 14.22
C GLU A 679 -5.78 36.22 12.89
N ALA A 680 -6.51 37.22 12.37
CA ALA A 680 -7.09 37.12 11.02
C ALA A 680 -6.25 37.92 10.02
N ASN A 681 -5.94 37.32 8.87
CA ASN A 681 -5.21 38.00 7.79
C ASN A 681 -6.14 38.90 6.95
N ALA A 682 -5.57 39.56 5.93
CA ALA A 682 -6.31 40.45 5.02
C ALA A 682 -7.40 39.74 4.18
N TYR A 683 -7.43 38.41 4.17
CA TYR A 683 -8.40 37.60 3.44
C TYR A 683 -9.42 36.92 4.38
N GLY A 684 -9.33 37.13 5.71
CA GLY A 684 -10.21 36.52 6.71
C GLY A 684 -9.83 35.09 7.12
N ASP A 685 -8.65 34.60 6.72
CA ASP A 685 -8.12 33.34 7.25
C ASP A 685 -7.60 33.57 8.66
N LEU A 686 -7.82 32.59 9.53
CA LEU A 686 -7.25 32.60 10.87
C LEU A 686 -5.87 31.97 10.83
N ILE A 687 -4.86 32.69 11.30
CA ILE A 687 -3.47 32.22 11.38
C ILE A 687 -3.15 32.01 12.86
N ALA A 688 -2.90 30.76 13.23
CA ALA A 688 -2.40 30.38 14.53
C ALA A 688 -0.88 30.23 14.47
N THR A 689 -0.16 30.89 15.38
CA THR A 689 1.30 30.81 15.51
C THR A 689 1.70 30.39 16.92
N SER A 690 2.70 29.54 17.03
CA SER A 690 3.31 29.18 18.31
C SER A 690 4.35 30.21 18.75
N ALA A 691 4.49 30.42 20.06
CA ALA A 691 5.55 31.27 20.60
C ALA A 691 6.95 30.63 20.43
N PRO A 692 8.00 31.39 20.07
CA PRO A 692 9.37 30.86 19.97
C PRO A 692 9.85 30.26 21.30
N GLY A 693 10.30 29.01 21.28
CA GLY A 693 10.82 28.33 22.48
C GLY A 693 9.75 27.80 23.43
N ALA A 694 8.49 27.70 23.00
CA ALA A 694 7.48 26.90 23.71
C ALA A 694 7.83 25.41 23.59
N SER A 695 8.81 24.96 24.38
CA SER A 695 9.04 23.53 24.61
C SER A 695 7.75 22.87 25.06
N ILE A 696 7.50 21.66 24.58
CA ILE A 696 6.43 20.80 25.08
C ILE A 696 6.76 20.54 26.56
N GLU A 697 6.15 21.30 27.48
CA GLU A 697 6.19 20.97 28.90
C GLU A 697 5.30 19.74 29.11
N THR A 698 5.87 18.54 28.93
CA THR A 698 5.19 17.27 29.21
C THR A 698 5.17 17.07 30.72
N GLN A 699 4.17 17.63 31.41
CA GLN A 699 3.94 17.30 32.82
C GLN A 699 3.39 15.87 32.92
N THR A 700 4.19 14.99 33.52
CA THR A 700 3.93 13.56 33.68
C THR A 700 2.87 13.31 34.76
N ALA A 701 1.69 12.81 34.36
CA ALA A 701 0.68 12.24 35.25
C ALA A 701 0.47 10.75 34.96
N SER A 702 0.08 9.96 35.97
CA SER A 702 0.20 8.48 35.94
C SER A 702 -0.65 7.77 34.88
N VAL A 703 -1.82 8.29 34.50
CA VAL A 703 -2.65 7.71 33.41
C VAL A 703 -2.07 8.06 32.03
N LEU A 704 -1.50 9.27 31.90
CA LEU A 704 -0.80 9.71 30.69
C LEU A 704 0.51 8.95 30.45
N SER A 705 1.17 8.44 31.50
CA SER A 705 2.40 7.64 31.35
C SER A 705 2.17 6.29 30.64
N THR A 706 1.07 5.60 30.93
CA THR A 706 0.70 4.34 30.25
C THR A 706 0.36 4.58 28.77
N ILE A 707 -0.36 5.68 28.49
CA ILE A 707 -0.72 6.09 27.13
C ILE A 707 0.55 6.51 26.36
N GLN A 708 1.47 7.22 27.01
CA GLN A 708 2.75 7.62 26.43
C GLN A 708 3.60 6.41 26.03
N GLY A 709 3.67 5.38 26.87
CA GLY A 709 4.35 4.11 26.52
C GLY A 709 3.72 3.44 25.30
N GLN A 710 2.39 3.40 25.22
CA GLN A 710 1.69 2.87 24.04
C GLN A 710 1.98 3.68 22.78
N VAL A 711 2.00 5.01 22.88
CA VAL A 711 2.33 5.91 21.77
C VAL A 711 3.76 5.65 21.28
N ILE A 712 4.74 5.54 22.19
CA ILE A 712 6.13 5.25 21.82
C ILE A 712 6.22 3.87 21.13
N TRP A 713 5.52 2.85 21.63
CA TRP A 713 5.51 1.53 20.99
C TRP A 713 4.93 1.59 19.56
N ASN A 714 3.80 2.28 19.37
CA ASN A 714 3.22 2.48 18.03
C ASN A 714 4.17 3.27 17.11
N ARG A 715 4.95 4.21 17.65
CA ARG A 715 5.98 4.95 16.91
C ARG A 715 7.14 4.05 16.50
N LEU A 716 7.62 3.16 17.36
CA LEU A 716 8.64 2.17 17.00
C LEU A 716 8.19 1.27 15.84
N ILE A 717 6.93 0.81 15.84
CA ILE A 717 6.37 0.03 14.73
C ILE A 717 6.35 0.85 13.44
N SER A 718 5.94 2.13 13.52
CA SER A 718 5.90 3.03 12.36
C SER A 718 7.30 3.29 11.78
N ILE A 719 8.31 3.46 12.63
CA ILE A 719 9.72 3.66 12.22
C ILE A 719 10.23 2.48 11.40
N VAL A 720 9.91 1.25 11.81
CA VAL A 720 10.38 0.06 11.09
C VAL A 720 9.64 -0.14 9.77
N GLU A 721 8.37 0.27 9.67
CA GLU A 721 7.67 0.28 8.38
C GLU A 721 8.29 1.32 7.43
N GLU A 722 8.66 2.51 7.93
CA GLU A 722 9.41 3.52 7.16
C GLU A 722 10.75 2.98 6.65
N GLN A 723 11.50 2.26 7.50
CA GLN A 723 12.73 1.55 7.13
C GLN A 723 12.50 0.55 5.99
N ALA A 724 11.46 -0.30 6.07
CA ALA A 724 11.15 -1.30 5.04
C ALA A 724 10.74 -0.66 3.70
N GLN A 725 9.93 0.41 3.73
CA GLN A 725 9.52 1.11 2.52
C GLN A 725 10.69 1.79 1.80
N ALA A 726 11.62 2.39 2.56
CA ALA A 726 12.84 2.99 1.99
C ALA A 726 13.72 1.93 1.30
N LEU A 727 13.84 0.75 1.91
CA LEU A 727 14.56 -0.39 1.36
C LEU A 727 13.91 -0.88 0.05
N ILE A 728 12.59 -1.11 0.01
CA ILE A 728 11.88 -1.57 -1.22
C ILE A 728 12.09 -0.60 -2.39
N ARG A 729 12.05 0.70 -2.12
CA ARG A 729 12.12 1.72 -3.17
C ARG A 729 13.50 1.88 -3.78
N THR A 730 14.53 1.61 -2.98
CA THR A 730 15.93 1.71 -3.41
C THR A 730 16.49 0.37 -3.90
N ALA A 731 15.76 -0.74 -3.71
CA ALA A 731 16.14 -2.08 -4.13
C ALA A 731 16.20 -2.27 -5.65
N PHE A 732 17.08 -3.19 -6.05
CA PHE A 732 17.42 -3.49 -7.42
C PHE A 732 16.87 -4.83 -7.88
N SER A 733 16.99 -5.89 -7.09
CA SER A 733 16.45 -7.18 -7.52
C SER A 733 14.92 -7.15 -7.65
N THR A 734 14.38 -7.87 -8.63
CA THR A 734 12.93 -8.16 -8.70
C THR A 734 12.45 -8.90 -7.45
N THR A 735 13.33 -9.69 -6.83
CA THR A 735 13.08 -10.38 -5.56
C THR A 735 12.71 -9.42 -4.44
N VAL A 736 13.42 -8.30 -4.30
CA VAL A 736 13.13 -7.34 -3.23
C VAL A 736 12.07 -6.33 -3.69
N ARG A 737 12.25 -5.73 -4.87
CA ARG A 737 11.44 -4.58 -5.30
C ARG A 737 10.03 -4.95 -5.79
N GLU A 738 9.84 -6.17 -6.33
CA GLU A 738 8.52 -6.67 -6.79
C GLU A 738 7.98 -7.73 -5.82
N ALA A 739 8.79 -8.75 -5.50
CA ALA A 739 8.34 -9.87 -4.67
C ALA A 739 8.32 -9.55 -3.16
N GLY A 740 9.05 -8.54 -2.70
CA GLY A 740 9.04 -8.10 -1.31
C GLY A 740 9.71 -9.08 -0.34
N ASP A 741 10.70 -9.85 -0.80
CA ASP A 741 11.40 -10.81 0.06
C ASP A 741 12.47 -10.13 0.94
N LEU A 742 11.98 -9.45 1.98
CA LEU A 742 12.78 -8.63 2.90
C LEU A 742 12.28 -8.73 4.35
N SER A 743 13.03 -8.14 5.28
CA SER A 743 12.57 -7.84 6.64
C SER A 743 13.26 -6.59 7.18
N ALA A 744 12.65 -5.97 8.18
CA ALA A 744 13.18 -4.82 8.90
C ALA A 744 12.76 -4.90 10.37
N GLY A 745 13.64 -4.47 11.28
CA GLY A 745 13.44 -4.55 12.72
C GLY A 745 14.27 -3.53 13.50
N ILE A 746 13.74 -3.11 14.65
CA ILE A 746 14.43 -2.29 15.64
C ILE A 746 14.69 -3.08 16.92
N PHE A 747 15.89 -2.92 17.46
CA PHE A 747 16.42 -3.69 18.56
C PHE A 747 16.97 -2.78 19.65
N ASP A 748 16.85 -3.22 20.90
CA ASP A 748 17.55 -2.60 22.01
C ASP A 748 19.05 -2.94 21.99
N LEU A 749 19.80 -2.38 22.95
CA LEU A 749 21.24 -2.61 23.07
C LEU A 749 21.59 -4.03 23.54
N TYR A 750 20.62 -4.82 23.98
CA TYR A 750 20.80 -6.23 24.33
C TYR A 750 20.52 -7.16 23.13
N GLY A 751 20.21 -6.60 21.96
CA GLY A 751 19.88 -7.36 20.75
C GLY A 751 18.46 -7.94 20.76
N ARG A 752 17.55 -7.43 21.61
CA ARG A 752 16.16 -7.88 21.67
C ARG A 752 15.31 -7.05 20.71
N MET A 753 14.59 -7.73 19.81
CA MET A 753 13.69 -7.07 18.86
C MET A 753 12.49 -6.44 19.58
N LEU A 754 12.27 -5.13 19.38
CA LEU A 754 11.16 -4.38 19.98
C LEU A 754 9.97 -4.24 19.03
N ALA A 755 10.26 -4.03 17.75
CA ALA A 755 9.26 -3.92 16.68
C ALA A 755 9.84 -4.38 15.34
N GLN A 756 8.95 -4.75 14.42
CA GLN A 756 9.27 -5.25 13.07
C GLN A 756 8.29 -4.70 12.03
N ALA A 757 8.70 -4.64 10.77
CA ALA A 757 7.83 -4.23 9.67
C ALA A 757 6.77 -5.29 9.37
N VAL A 758 5.58 -4.86 8.97
CA VAL A 758 4.50 -5.80 8.59
C VAL A 758 4.78 -6.44 7.21
N THR A 759 5.56 -5.74 6.39
CA THR A 759 5.93 -6.15 5.03
C THR A 759 6.95 -7.29 4.97
N GLY A 760 7.49 -7.74 6.10
CA GLY A 760 8.56 -8.74 6.14
C GLY A 760 8.10 -10.20 6.02
N THR A 761 8.93 -11.04 5.40
CA THR A 761 8.67 -12.49 5.35
C THR A 761 8.96 -13.13 6.72
N PRO A 762 8.08 -14.02 7.25
CA PRO A 762 8.22 -14.54 8.62
C PRO A 762 9.54 -15.28 8.89
N GLY A 763 10.07 -15.95 7.86
CA GLY A 763 11.37 -16.62 7.90
C GLY A 763 12.52 -15.65 8.14
N HIS A 764 12.53 -14.51 7.45
CA HIS A 764 13.55 -13.48 7.64
C HIS A 764 13.42 -12.82 9.00
N VAL A 765 12.21 -12.40 9.39
CA VAL A 765 11.99 -11.63 10.62
C VAL A 765 12.47 -12.41 11.85
N ASN A 766 11.97 -13.64 12.02
CA ASN A 766 12.24 -14.40 13.23
C ASN A 766 13.70 -14.88 13.28
N ALA A 767 14.31 -15.20 12.13
CA ALA A 767 15.72 -15.59 12.09
C ALA A 767 16.66 -14.38 12.26
N MET A 768 16.31 -13.22 11.69
CA MET A 768 17.05 -11.96 11.89
C MET A 768 17.06 -11.57 13.37
N ALA A 769 15.96 -11.83 14.10
CA ALA A 769 15.91 -11.55 15.52
C ALA A 769 17.01 -12.29 16.31
N THR A 770 17.36 -13.51 15.90
CA THR A 770 18.52 -14.25 16.45
C THR A 770 19.84 -13.72 15.89
N SER A 771 19.88 -13.38 14.60
CA SER A 771 21.10 -12.92 13.92
C SER A 771 21.75 -11.71 14.59
N VAL A 772 20.96 -10.72 15.05
CA VAL A 772 21.48 -9.52 15.73
C VAL A 772 22.31 -9.88 16.97
N GLY A 773 21.95 -10.95 17.69
CA GLY A 773 22.76 -11.45 18.82
C GLY A 773 24.18 -11.83 18.39
N TYR A 774 24.34 -12.52 17.27
CA TYR A 774 25.65 -12.91 16.74
C TYR A 774 26.50 -11.70 16.30
N PHE A 775 25.88 -10.64 15.78
CA PHE A 775 26.59 -9.39 15.50
C PHE A 775 27.17 -8.78 16.77
N LEU A 776 26.45 -8.82 17.89
CA LEU A 776 26.91 -8.30 19.17
C LEU A 776 28.01 -9.17 19.81
N GLU A 777 27.96 -10.48 19.59
CA GLU A 777 29.02 -11.39 20.04
C GLU A 777 30.35 -11.13 19.30
N GLU A 778 30.31 -10.92 17.99
CA GLU A 778 31.50 -10.71 17.15
C GLU A 778 32.00 -9.25 17.21
N ILE A 779 31.06 -8.28 17.25
CA ILE A 779 31.32 -6.85 17.28
C ILE A 779 30.58 -6.22 18.48
N PRO A 780 31.22 -6.21 19.67
CA PRO A 780 30.64 -5.58 20.85
C PRO A 780 30.32 -4.10 20.65
N LEU A 781 29.30 -3.61 21.37
CA LEU A 781 28.78 -2.24 21.27
C LEU A 781 29.87 -1.16 21.38
N GLU A 782 30.89 -1.38 22.21
CA GLU A 782 31.98 -0.41 22.45
C GLU A 782 32.88 -0.18 21.23
N ARG A 783 32.83 -1.09 20.24
CA ARG A 783 33.57 -0.96 18.98
C ARG A 783 32.79 -0.24 17.90
N MET A 784 31.48 -0.07 18.06
CA MET A 784 30.62 0.55 17.06
C MET A 784 30.78 2.07 17.06
N GLN A 785 30.82 2.69 15.87
CA GLN A 785 30.91 4.14 15.70
C GLN A 785 29.75 4.68 14.85
N PRO A 786 29.42 5.99 14.95
CA PRO A 786 28.46 6.61 14.07
C PRO A 786 28.82 6.44 12.59
N GLY A 787 27.86 5.98 11.79
CA GLY A 787 28.02 5.74 10.35
C GLY A 787 28.57 4.35 9.98
N ASP A 788 28.91 3.50 10.95
CA ASP A 788 29.26 2.11 10.66
C ASP A 788 28.02 1.30 10.27
N VAL A 789 28.18 0.35 9.35
CA VAL A 789 27.15 -0.62 8.96
C VAL A 789 27.81 -1.98 8.85
N TYR A 790 27.21 -3.02 9.44
CA TYR A 790 27.75 -4.38 9.46
C TYR A 790 26.91 -5.33 8.62
N VAL A 791 27.53 -6.34 8.01
CA VAL A 791 26.86 -7.29 7.13
C VAL A 791 27.28 -8.73 7.39
N THR A 792 26.38 -9.68 7.12
CA THR A 792 26.70 -11.11 6.97
C THR A 792 25.70 -11.76 6.02
N ASN A 793 26.11 -12.83 5.35
CA ASN A 793 25.20 -13.80 4.75
C ASN A 793 25.53 -15.24 5.18
N ASP A 794 26.35 -15.42 6.23
CA ASP A 794 26.68 -16.76 6.74
C ASP A 794 25.38 -17.47 7.19
N PRO A 795 25.05 -18.66 6.66
CA PRO A 795 23.75 -19.30 6.92
C PRO A 795 23.47 -19.58 8.40
N TRP A 796 24.50 -19.84 9.20
CA TRP A 796 24.34 -20.18 10.62
C TRP A 796 24.28 -18.93 11.52
N LEU A 797 24.75 -17.79 11.01
CA LEU A 797 24.76 -16.50 11.73
C LEU A 797 23.69 -15.52 11.22
N GLY A 798 23.14 -15.77 10.02
CA GLY A 798 22.08 -15.01 9.38
C GLY A 798 20.76 -15.78 9.34
N THR A 799 20.05 -15.67 8.22
CA THR A 799 18.69 -16.20 8.05
C THR A 799 18.64 -17.59 7.42
N GLY A 800 19.75 -18.33 7.37
CA GLY A 800 19.76 -19.76 7.05
C GLY A 800 20.33 -20.15 5.68
N HIS A 801 20.64 -19.21 4.77
CA HIS A 801 21.39 -19.49 3.53
C HIS A 801 22.13 -18.27 3.00
N LEU A 802 22.99 -18.47 1.99
CA LEU A 802 23.88 -17.44 1.46
C LEU A 802 23.18 -16.33 0.67
N PHE A 803 21.99 -16.55 0.10
CA PHE A 803 21.32 -15.54 -0.71
C PHE A 803 20.73 -14.41 0.15
N ASP A 804 20.57 -14.63 1.45
CA ASP A 804 20.04 -13.61 2.33
C ASP A 804 21.17 -12.83 2.99
N PHE A 805 21.19 -11.52 2.76
CA PHE A 805 22.12 -10.61 3.40
C PHE A 805 21.42 -9.90 4.55
N THR A 806 21.92 -10.10 5.77
CA THR A 806 21.48 -9.37 6.97
C THR A 806 22.44 -8.23 7.26
N VAL A 807 21.90 -7.04 7.48
CA VAL A 807 22.64 -5.83 7.79
C VAL A 807 22.18 -5.24 9.11
N VAL A 808 23.14 -4.86 9.98
CA VAL A 808 22.91 -4.22 11.27
C VAL A 808 23.58 -2.85 11.30
N THR A 809 22.84 -1.82 11.70
CA THR A 809 23.31 -0.44 11.80
C THR A 809 23.04 0.11 13.21
N PRO A 810 24.09 0.55 13.93
CA PRO A 810 23.95 1.22 15.22
C PRO A 810 23.36 2.64 15.10
N ALA A 811 22.35 2.94 15.92
CA ALA A 811 21.73 4.26 15.99
C ALA A 811 22.32 5.12 17.12
N PHE A 812 22.63 6.39 16.84
CA PHE A 812 23.26 7.31 17.78
C PHE A 812 22.46 8.61 17.97
N ILE A 813 22.52 9.18 19.18
CA ILE A 813 22.13 10.57 19.47
C ILE A 813 23.38 11.28 20.01
N GLY A 814 23.94 12.18 19.21
CA GLY A 814 25.31 12.68 19.45
C GLY A 814 26.30 11.51 19.41
N ASP A 815 27.10 11.35 20.47
CA ASP A 815 28.07 10.25 20.60
C ASP A 815 27.52 9.02 21.37
N ARG A 816 26.25 9.05 21.81
CA ARG A 816 25.64 7.98 22.60
C ARG A 816 24.91 7.00 21.69
N LEU A 817 25.26 5.72 21.78
CA LEU A 817 24.53 4.61 21.16
C LEU A 817 23.19 4.39 21.87
N VAL A 818 22.09 4.34 21.13
CA VAL A 818 20.72 4.28 21.69
C VAL A 818 19.90 3.07 21.26
N GLY A 819 20.27 2.40 20.17
CA GLY A 819 19.58 1.21 19.67
C GLY A 819 20.26 0.66 18.41
N LEU A 820 19.71 -0.42 17.85
CA LEU A 820 20.19 -1.05 16.62
C LEU A 820 19.04 -1.22 15.63
N LEU A 821 19.32 -0.98 14.35
CA LEU A 821 18.40 -1.26 13.25
C LEU A 821 18.95 -2.45 12.48
N ALA A 822 18.09 -3.38 12.10
CA ALA A 822 18.48 -4.51 11.26
C ALA A 822 17.49 -4.73 10.11
N SER A 823 18.01 -5.19 8.99
CA SER A 823 17.22 -5.56 7.82
C SER A 823 17.84 -6.74 7.11
N THR A 824 17.02 -7.56 6.45
CA THR A 824 17.48 -8.67 5.60
C THR A 824 16.82 -8.61 4.24
N VAL A 825 17.55 -8.96 3.18
CA VAL A 825 17.00 -9.14 1.83
C VAL A 825 17.57 -10.37 1.16
N HIS A 826 16.78 -10.99 0.28
CA HIS A 826 17.25 -12.03 -0.62
C HIS A 826 17.81 -11.42 -1.92
N VAL A 827 19.11 -11.57 -2.16
CA VAL A 827 19.76 -11.07 -3.39
C VAL A 827 19.62 -12.06 -4.54
N VAL A 828 19.71 -11.59 -5.79
CA VAL A 828 19.48 -12.42 -6.99
C VAL A 828 20.58 -13.44 -7.28
N ASP A 829 21.81 -13.21 -6.81
CA ASP A 829 22.95 -14.06 -7.11
C ASP A 829 24.03 -13.99 -6.04
N ILE A 830 24.66 -15.14 -5.75
CA ILE A 830 25.83 -15.26 -4.86
C ILE A 830 26.96 -16.07 -5.51
N GLY A 831 26.93 -16.26 -6.82
CA GLY A 831 27.90 -17.07 -7.55
C GLY A 831 27.70 -18.57 -7.37
N GLY A 832 28.80 -19.29 -7.11
CA GLY A 832 28.82 -20.74 -6.88
C GLY A 832 28.13 -21.56 -7.99
N ARG A 833 27.38 -22.59 -7.62
CA ARG A 833 26.60 -23.41 -8.55
C ARG A 833 25.30 -22.76 -9.05
N GLY A 834 24.90 -21.62 -8.47
CA GLY A 834 23.58 -21.01 -8.68
C GLY A 834 22.56 -21.40 -7.60
N PHE A 835 21.36 -20.85 -7.66
CA PHE A 835 20.31 -21.09 -6.66
C PHE A 835 19.61 -22.43 -6.90
N GLY A 836 20.23 -23.51 -6.43
CA GLY A 836 19.67 -24.84 -6.54
C GLY A 836 20.18 -25.80 -5.47
N PRO A 837 19.61 -27.01 -5.39
CA PRO A 837 19.91 -27.95 -4.32
C PRO A 837 21.15 -28.82 -4.60
N ASP A 838 21.78 -28.73 -5.77
CA ASP A 838 22.77 -29.73 -6.22
C ASP A 838 24.10 -29.70 -5.45
N ALA A 839 24.33 -28.68 -4.63
CA ALA A 839 25.54 -28.55 -3.82
C ALA A 839 25.59 -29.63 -2.72
N GLY A 840 26.78 -30.20 -2.49
CA GLY A 840 27.01 -31.10 -1.37
C GLY A 840 27.49 -30.37 -0.10
N GLN A 841 28.18 -29.24 -0.27
CA GLN A 841 28.65 -28.39 0.81
C GLN A 841 28.35 -26.92 0.53
N VAL A 842 28.22 -26.11 1.59
CA VAL A 842 27.99 -24.66 1.50
C VAL A 842 29.04 -23.93 0.65
N PHE A 843 30.27 -24.47 0.58
CA PHE A 843 31.35 -23.89 -0.24
C PHE A 843 31.09 -23.96 -1.76
N GLU A 844 30.22 -24.86 -2.19
CA GLU A 844 29.79 -24.96 -3.59
C GLU A 844 28.64 -23.98 -3.90
N GLU A 845 27.97 -23.46 -2.87
CA GLU A 845 26.78 -22.63 -3.02
C GLU A 845 27.15 -21.23 -3.47
N GLY A 846 28.27 -20.68 -2.99
CA GLY A 846 28.85 -19.44 -3.51
C GLY A 846 29.53 -18.59 -2.44
N LEU A 847 29.40 -17.27 -2.57
CA LEU A 847 30.04 -16.29 -1.70
C LEU A 847 29.45 -16.33 -0.28
N CYS A 848 30.32 -16.53 0.70
CA CYS A 848 30.01 -16.40 2.13
C CYS A 848 30.81 -15.23 2.72
N VAL A 849 30.09 -14.19 3.13
CA VAL A 849 30.54 -13.00 3.83
C VAL A 849 30.27 -13.22 5.32
N PRO A 850 31.33 -13.35 6.14
CA PRO A 850 31.16 -13.42 7.60
C PRO A 850 30.74 -12.06 8.15
N ILE A 851 30.49 -11.96 9.46
CA ILE A 851 30.18 -10.67 10.11
C ILE A 851 31.38 -9.72 9.97
N LEU A 852 31.22 -8.65 9.19
CA LEU A 852 32.25 -7.63 8.96
C LEU A 852 31.63 -6.26 8.60
N PRO A 853 32.42 -5.15 8.61
CA PRO A 853 31.95 -3.85 8.18
C PRO A 853 31.62 -3.79 6.68
N LEU A 854 30.41 -3.35 6.34
CA LEU A 854 29.97 -2.98 4.99
C LEU A 854 30.21 -1.50 4.71
N PHE A 855 30.02 -0.65 5.72
CA PHE A 855 30.41 0.76 5.72
C PHE A 855 31.15 1.06 7.02
N GLU A 856 32.18 1.90 6.93
CA GLU A 856 32.93 2.40 8.08
C GLU A 856 32.82 3.92 8.08
N ARG A 857 32.21 4.50 9.12
CA ARG A 857 32.01 5.95 9.27
C ARG A 857 31.37 6.62 8.04
N GLY A 858 30.39 5.95 7.45
CA GLY A 858 29.64 6.43 6.28
C GLY A 858 30.30 6.17 4.92
N GLU A 859 31.51 5.62 4.89
CA GLU A 859 32.20 5.27 3.65
C GLU A 859 32.07 3.78 3.34
N PRO A 860 31.79 3.38 2.09
CA PRO A 860 31.66 1.97 1.72
C PRO A 860 32.99 1.22 1.89
N ALA A 861 32.92 0.00 2.43
CA ALA A 861 34.06 -0.90 2.51
C ALA A 861 34.42 -1.43 1.11
N GLU A 862 35.21 -0.66 0.35
CA GLU A 862 35.57 -0.93 -1.05
C GLU A 862 36.08 -2.36 -1.30
N ALA A 863 36.84 -2.92 -0.35
CA ALA A 863 37.32 -4.29 -0.45
C ALA A 863 36.19 -5.34 -0.45
N VAL A 864 35.18 -5.14 0.40
CA VAL A 864 34.01 -6.02 0.51
C VAL A 864 33.18 -5.91 -0.77
N MET A 865 32.88 -4.68 -1.21
CA MET A 865 32.14 -4.42 -2.44
C MET A 865 32.84 -5.03 -3.67
N ALA A 866 34.17 -4.91 -3.75
CA ALA A 866 34.96 -5.51 -4.82
C ALA A 866 34.91 -7.05 -4.80
N ILE A 867 34.96 -7.67 -3.62
CA ILE A 867 34.83 -9.13 -3.48
C ILE A 867 33.43 -9.58 -3.91
N VAL A 868 32.37 -8.89 -3.48
CA VAL A 868 30.99 -9.21 -3.88
C VAL A 868 30.87 -9.12 -5.40
N ARG A 869 31.24 -7.97 -6.00
CA ARG A 869 31.19 -7.77 -7.46
C ARG A 869 31.94 -8.83 -8.26
N ALA A 870 33.08 -9.30 -7.76
CA ALA A 870 33.90 -10.27 -8.47
C ALA A 870 33.36 -11.70 -8.44
N ASN A 871 32.45 -12.02 -7.51
CA ASN A 871 31.99 -13.38 -7.26
C ASN A 871 30.54 -13.65 -7.66
N VAL A 872 29.80 -12.63 -8.14
CA VAL A 872 28.39 -12.75 -8.54
C VAL A 872 28.20 -12.47 -10.03
N ARG A 873 27.13 -13.04 -10.61
CA ARG A 873 26.75 -12.91 -12.02
C ARG A 873 26.02 -11.60 -12.32
N GLU A 874 25.30 -11.07 -11.32
CA GLU A 874 24.49 -9.85 -11.40
C GLU A 874 25.03 -8.76 -10.45
N PRO A 875 26.27 -8.27 -10.65
CA PRO A 875 26.96 -7.44 -9.66
C PRO A 875 26.26 -6.13 -9.33
N ASP A 876 25.66 -5.46 -10.31
CA ASP A 876 25.01 -4.17 -10.07
C ASP A 876 23.71 -4.34 -9.26
N GLN A 877 22.97 -5.44 -9.47
CA GLN A 877 21.78 -5.73 -8.69
C GLN A 877 22.13 -6.07 -7.23
N VAL A 878 23.12 -6.95 -7.02
CA VAL A 878 23.52 -7.36 -5.67
C VAL A 878 24.10 -6.18 -4.89
N ILE A 879 24.97 -5.37 -5.50
CA ILE A 879 25.51 -4.17 -4.85
C ILE A 879 24.40 -3.16 -4.59
N GLY A 880 23.50 -2.94 -5.53
CA GLY A 880 22.33 -2.08 -5.34
C GLY A 880 21.49 -2.49 -4.13
N ASP A 881 21.28 -3.79 -3.92
CA ASP A 881 20.55 -4.32 -2.76
C ASP A 881 21.32 -4.17 -1.43
N LEU A 882 22.66 -4.27 -1.43
CA LEU A 882 23.46 -3.97 -0.22
C LEU A 882 23.38 -2.48 0.17
N TYR A 883 23.32 -1.60 -0.82
CA TYR A 883 23.09 -0.18 -0.61
C TYR A 883 21.65 0.09 -0.11
N SER A 884 20.64 -0.62 -0.63
CA SER A 884 19.23 -0.44 -0.20
C SER A 884 19.01 -0.86 1.25
N LEU A 885 19.62 -1.97 1.70
CA LEU A 885 19.69 -2.38 3.11
C LEU A 885 20.23 -1.25 4.00
N THR A 886 21.36 -0.66 3.58
CA THR A 886 22.03 0.42 4.31
C THR A 886 21.16 1.69 4.39
N VAL A 887 20.53 2.07 3.28
CA VAL A 887 19.63 3.24 3.21
C VAL A 887 18.40 3.03 4.10
N GLY A 888 17.78 1.84 4.04
CA GLY A 888 16.65 1.48 4.88
C GLY A 888 16.97 1.68 6.36
N ASN A 889 18.06 1.06 6.83
CA ASN A 889 18.50 1.17 8.22
C ASN A 889 18.84 2.61 8.63
N ALA A 890 19.46 3.40 7.74
CA ALA A 890 19.77 4.81 8.00
C ALA A 890 18.52 5.67 8.24
N VAL A 891 17.46 5.45 7.44
CA VAL A 891 16.15 6.08 7.66
C VAL A 891 15.59 5.70 9.03
N GLY A 892 15.62 4.42 9.39
CA GLY A 892 15.21 3.94 10.72
C GLY A 892 15.99 4.59 11.87
N CYS A 893 17.31 4.74 11.72
CA CYS A 893 18.18 5.39 12.72
C CYS A 893 17.81 6.86 12.93
N SER A 894 17.60 7.63 11.85
CA SER A 894 17.20 9.05 11.95
C SER A 894 15.88 9.20 12.69
N ARG A 895 14.89 8.37 12.34
CA ARG A 895 13.54 8.44 12.92
C ARG A 895 13.48 8.01 14.36
N LEU A 896 14.29 7.03 14.75
CA LEU A 896 14.49 6.67 16.14
C LEU A 896 15.04 7.86 16.95
N ALA A 897 16.09 8.52 16.43
CA ALA A 897 16.70 9.66 17.10
C ALA A 897 15.71 10.83 17.26
N GLU A 898 14.94 11.15 16.22
CA GLU A 898 13.89 12.18 16.25
C GLU A 898 12.80 11.87 17.28
N MET A 899 12.28 10.63 17.29
CA MET A 899 11.27 10.20 18.27
C MET A 899 11.82 10.29 19.70
N MET A 900 13.06 9.85 19.95
CA MET A 900 13.66 9.93 21.28
C MET A 900 13.83 11.38 21.74
N GLN A 901 14.21 12.29 20.85
CA GLN A 901 14.27 13.73 21.15
C GLN A 901 12.88 14.31 21.46
N GLU A 902 11.87 13.94 20.67
CA GLU A 902 10.46 14.36 20.85
C GLU A 902 9.92 13.97 22.22
N PHE A 903 10.15 12.72 22.66
CA PHE A 903 9.67 12.20 23.95
C PHE A 903 10.67 12.43 25.11
N ALA A 904 11.76 13.17 24.87
CA ALA A 904 12.83 13.43 25.84
C ALA A 904 13.42 12.14 26.47
N LEU A 905 13.55 11.09 25.66
CA LEU A 905 14.15 9.81 26.04
C LEU A 905 15.67 9.87 25.92
N THR A 906 16.37 9.42 26.96
CA THR A 906 17.84 9.28 26.94
C THR A 906 18.32 7.92 26.47
N ASP A 907 17.44 6.92 26.53
CA ASP A 907 17.63 5.53 26.12
C ASP A 907 16.26 4.86 25.96
N LEU A 908 16.27 3.60 25.52
CA LEU A 908 15.07 2.80 25.30
C LEU A 908 14.82 1.77 26.42
N GLU A 909 15.58 1.77 27.51
CA GLU A 909 15.60 0.62 28.44
C GLU A 909 14.25 0.39 29.11
N GLU A 910 13.67 1.44 29.70
CA GLU A 910 12.36 1.36 30.39
C GLU A 910 11.24 0.90 29.45
N ILE A 911 11.16 1.50 28.26
CA ILE A 911 10.12 1.14 27.28
C ILE A 911 10.34 -0.25 26.68
N SER A 912 11.59 -0.67 26.51
CA SER A 912 11.93 -2.01 26.02
C SER A 912 11.46 -3.09 26.99
N GLU A 913 11.72 -2.91 28.29
CA GLU A 913 11.25 -3.84 29.32
C GLU A 913 9.72 -3.90 29.37
N ASP A 914 9.04 -2.76 29.28
CA ASP A 914 7.57 -2.72 29.29
C ASP A 914 6.97 -3.44 28.07
N ILE A 915 7.47 -3.15 26.85
CA ILE A 915 7.01 -3.81 25.61
C ILE A 915 7.21 -5.32 25.69
N ILE A 916 8.41 -5.76 26.05
CA ILE A 916 8.77 -7.18 26.10
C ILE A 916 7.96 -7.89 27.18
N ALA A 917 7.87 -7.33 28.38
CA ALA A 917 7.13 -7.93 29.49
C ALA A 917 5.63 -8.06 29.18
N ARG A 918 5.01 -7.01 28.60
CA ARG A 918 3.59 -7.04 28.23
C ARG A 918 3.29 -8.06 27.15
N SER A 919 4.07 -8.06 26.05
CA SER A 919 3.89 -9.04 24.98
C SER A 919 4.08 -10.47 25.49
N ARG A 920 5.08 -10.70 26.34
CA ARG A 920 5.33 -12.00 26.95
C ARG A 920 4.19 -12.46 27.84
N GLN A 921 3.70 -11.57 28.70
CA GLN A 921 2.61 -11.86 29.62
C GLN A 921 1.32 -12.18 28.87
N ALA A 922 0.99 -11.40 27.83
CA ALA A 922 -0.19 -11.63 27.01
C ALA A 922 -0.15 -12.98 26.27
N VAL A 923 1.01 -13.38 25.73
CA VAL A 923 1.17 -14.72 25.14
C VAL A 923 0.96 -15.81 26.19
N LEU A 924 1.53 -15.65 27.39
CA LEU A 924 1.35 -16.65 28.45
C LEU A 924 -0.09 -16.76 28.95
N GLU A 925 -0.82 -15.65 29.02
CA GLU A 925 -2.25 -15.63 29.38
C GLU A 925 -3.08 -16.43 28.39
N GLU A 926 -2.84 -16.27 27.09
CA GLU A 926 -3.46 -17.11 26.07
C GLU A 926 -3.07 -18.58 26.24
N VAL A 927 -1.78 -18.88 26.40
CA VAL A 927 -1.25 -20.25 26.55
C VAL A 927 -1.82 -20.96 27.79
N THR A 928 -2.01 -20.24 28.91
CA THR A 928 -2.58 -20.84 30.13
C THR A 928 -4.05 -21.19 30.00
N ALA A 929 -4.79 -20.55 29.10
CA ALA A 929 -6.18 -20.88 28.81
C ALA A 929 -6.33 -22.13 27.91
N LEU A 930 -5.24 -22.60 27.29
CA LEU A 930 -5.25 -23.75 26.39
C LEU A 930 -5.18 -25.09 27.15
N PRO A 931 -5.58 -26.21 26.51
CA PRO A 931 -5.33 -27.54 27.03
C PRO A 931 -3.83 -27.74 27.28
N GLN A 932 -3.49 -28.26 28.45
CA GLN A 932 -2.10 -28.57 28.83
C GLN A 932 -1.80 -30.02 28.48
N GLY A 933 -0.68 -30.29 27.81
CA GLY A 933 -0.39 -31.63 27.30
C GLY A 933 0.67 -31.65 26.22
N THR A 934 0.81 -32.80 25.55
CA THR A 934 1.73 -32.98 24.42
C THR A 934 1.03 -33.69 23.28
N TRP A 935 1.12 -33.11 22.09
CA TRP A 935 0.53 -33.62 20.86
C TRP A 935 1.60 -33.85 19.82
N HIS A 936 1.34 -34.78 18.93
CA HIS A 936 2.32 -35.20 17.93
C HIS A 936 1.70 -35.08 16.55
N HIS A 937 2.54 -34.74 15.58
CA HIS A 937 2.17 -34.79 14.17
C HIS A 937 3.38 -35.16 13.33
N GLU A 938 3.13 -35.85 12.23
CA GLU A 938 4.16 -36.18 11.25
C GLU A 938 3.69 -35.91 9.83
N MET A 939 4.63 -35.53 8.99
CA MET A 939 4.44 -35.23 7.57
C MET A 939 5.61 -35.83 6.79
N THR A 940 5.32 -36.40 5.62
CA THR A 940 6.36 -36.83 4.68
C THR A 940 6.28 -35.96 3.43
N VAL A 941 7.42 -35.47 2.97
CA VAL A 941 7.59 -34.62 1.79
C VAL A 941 8.63 -35.22 0.84
N ASP A 942 8.72 -34.73 -0.39
CA ASP A 942 9.42 -35.43 -1.48
C ASP A 942 10.94 -35.56 -1.26
N GLY A 943 11.59 -34.54 -0.68
CA GLY A 943 13.06 -34.48 -0.57
C GLY A 943 13.75 -34.32 -1.93
N TYR A 944 15.08 -34.50 -1.99
CA TYR A 944 15.88 -34.39 -3.25
C TYR A 944 16.06 -35.71 -4.00
N GLY A 945 15.88 -36.84 -3.31
CA GLY A 945 15.99 -38.16 -3.93
C GLY A 945 15.37 -39.26 -3.07
N GLU A 946 15.40 -39.08 -1.76
CA GLU A 946 14.64 -39.88 -0.80
C GLU A 946 13.64 -38.97 -0.08
N PRO A 947 12.43 -39.48 0.26
CA PRO A 947 11.45 -38.73 1.04
C PRO A 947 11.99 -38.26 2.39
N VAL A 948 11.54 -37.10 2.83
CA VAL A 948 11.89 -36.52 4.15
C VAL A 948 10.67 -36.62 5.05
N THR A 949 10.78 -37.35 6.16
CA THR A 949 9.79 -37.34 7.23
C THR A 949 10.14 -36.28 8.28
N LEU A 950 9.21 -35.35 8.51
CA LEU A 950 9.22 -34.33 9.53
C LEU A 950 8.30 -34.77 10.68
N LYS A 951 8.81 -34.76 11.91
CA LYS A 951 8.07 -35.15 13.11
C LYS A 951 8.16 -34.04 14.14
N ALA A 952 7.03 -33.65 14.71
CA ALA A 952 7.00 -32.68 15.78
C ALA A 952 6.21 -33.22 16.98
N SER A 953 6.71 -32.91 18.17
CA SER A 953 6.00 -33.00 19.44
C SER A 953 5.79 -31.58 19.95
N LEU A 954 4.53 -31.17 20.13
CA LEU A 954 4.16 -29.86 20.65
C LEU A 954 3.64 -30.01 22.08
N THR A 955 4.33 -29.42 23.04
CA THR A 955 3.95 -29.41 24.45
C THR A 955 3.43 -28.03 24.84
N ILE A 956 2.19 -27.97 25.35
CA ILE A 956 1.61 -26.76 25.95
C ILE A 956 1.70 -26.88 27.46
N SER A 957 2.36 -25.92 28.10
CA SER A 957 2.59 -25.86 29.54
C SER A 957 2.32 -24.44 30.08
N PRO A 958 2.20 -24.24 31.40
CA PRO A 958 2.10 -22.91 32.00
C PRO A 958 3.34 -22.04 31.75
N GLN A 959 4.46 -22.63 31.33
CA GLN A 959 5.71 -21.93 31.02
C GLN A 959 5.78 -21.46 29.55
N GLY A 960 4.88 -21.92 28.69
CA GLY A 960 4.91 -21.65 27.25
C GLY A 960 4.66 -22.89 26.40
N ILE A 961 5.00 -22.80 25.12
CA ILE A 961 4.87 -23.85 24.12
C ILE A 961 6.26 -24.33 23.71
N GLU A 962 6.47 -25.64 23.73
CA GLU A 962 7.69 -26.28 23.24
C GLU A 962 7.37 -27.10 22.00
N VAL A 963 8.16 -26.95 20.93
CA VAL A 963 8.08 -27.74 19.70
C VAL A 963 9.41 -28.46 19.51
N ASP A 964 9.40 -29.78 19.67
CA ASP A 964 10.57 -30.64 19.51
C ASP A 964 10.45 -31.47 18.23
N PHE A 965 11.48 -31.39 17.38
CA PHE A 965 11.58 -32.12 16.13
C PHE A 965 12.34 -33.46 16.23
N GLU A 966 12.49 -34.03 17.42
CA GLU A 966 13.05 -35.38 17.62
C GLU A 966 12.35 -36.43 16.72
N GLY A 967 13.15 -37.27 16.07
CA GLY A 967 12.68 -38.30 15.13
C GLY A 967 12.47 -37.81 13.69
N THR A 968 12.72 -36.53 13.41
CA THR A 968 12.83 -36.00 12.04
C THR A 968 14.06 -36.59 11.31
N SER A 969 13.94 -36.73 10.00
CA SER A 969 14.96 -37.32 9.11
C SER A 969 16.35 -36.65 9.26
N ALA A 970 17.40 -37.43 9.00
CA ALA A 970 18.79 -36.95 8.99
C ALA A 970 19.03 -35.94 7.85
N VAL A 971 20.14 -35.20 7.94
CA VAL A 971 20.60 -34.31 6.86
C VAL A 971 20.68 -35.01 5.51
N SER A 972 20.27 -34.27 4.48
CA SER A 972 20.43 -34.63 3.08
C SER A 972 21.88 -34.38 2.62
N PRO A 973 22.44 -35.21 1.72
CA PRO A 973 23.70 -34.91 1.05
C PRO A 973 23.62 -33.75 0.05
N PHE A 974 22.45 -33.13 -0.11
CA PHE A 974 22.14 -32.04 -1.04
C PHE A 974 21.60 -30.80 -0.31
N GLY A 975 21.60 -29.64 -0.97
CA GLY A 975 21.30 -28.31 -0.43
C GLY A 975 19.87 -28.01 0.04
N ILE A 976 19.09 -29.01 0.43
CA ILE A 976 17.73 -28.87 1.01
C ILE A 976 17.73 -28.80 2.55
N ASN A 977 18.90 -28.79 3.18
CA ASN A 977 19.03 -28.77 4.64
C ASN A 977 18.71 -27.41 5.24
N VAL A 978 18.34 -27.39 6.52
CA VAL A 978 17.87 -26.20 7.24
C VAL A 978 18.72 -25.95 8.48
N PRO A 979 19.33 -24.75 8.63
CA PRO A 979 19.93 -24.32 9.89
C PRO A 979 18.87 -24.10 10.97
N LEU A 980 19.25 -24.31 12.24
CA LEU A 980 18.31 -24.26 13.37
C LEU A 980 17.56 -22.92 13.48
N SER A 981 18.22 -21.78 13.22
CA SER A 981 17.59 -20.46 13.28
C SER A 981 16.36 -20.34 12.39
N TYR A 982 16.41 -20.93 11.18
CA TYR A 982 15.30 -20.94 10.24
C TYR A 982 14.20 -21.93 10.64
N THR A 983 14.57 -23.06 11.24
CA THR A 983 13.62 -24.01 11.84
C THR A 983 12.83 -23.35 12.97
N GLN A 984 13.51 -22.65 13.87
CA GLN A 984 12.89 -21.88 14.96
C GLN A 984 11.95 -20.82 14.41
N ALA A 985 12.38 -20.08 13.37
CA ALA A 985 11.59 -19.05 12.74
C ALA A 985 10.22 -19.54 12.23
N TYR A 986 10.20 -20.61 11.43
CA TYR A 986 8.96 -21.11 10.82
C TYR A 986 8.10 -21.97 11.75
N ALA A 987 8.71 -22.71 12.68
CA ALA A 987 7.93 -23.43 13.69
C ALA A 987 7.21 -22.46 14.64
N SER A 988 7.90 -21.42 15.11
CA SER A 988 7.27 -20.37 15.94
C SER A 988 6.21 -19.60 15.16
N PHE A 989 6.43 -19.33 13.88
CA PHE A 989 5.39 -18.76 13.02
C PHE A 989 4.13 -19.62 12.96
N GLY A 990 4.26 -20.94 12.76
CA GLY A 990 3.13 -21.87 12.75
C GLY A 990 2.31 -21.85 14.05
N VAL A 991 2.98 -21.75 15.21
CA VAL A 991 2.31 -21.56 16.51
C VAL A 991 1.54 -20.25 16.54
N ARG A 992 2.21 -19.17 16.13
CA ARG A 992 1.72 -17.80 16.17
C ARG A 992 0.52 -17.53 15.24
N CYS A 993 0.33 -18.33 14.19
CA CYS A 993 -0.84 -18.22 13.32
C CYS A 993 -2.15 -18.66 13.99
N VAL A 994 -2.09 -19.49 15.04
CA VAL A 994 -3.28 -20.01 15.75
C VAL A 994 -3.38 -19.45 17.16
N ILE A 995 -2.23 -19.25 17.81
CA ILE A 995 -2.13 -18.80 19.21
C ILE A 995 -1.43 -17.44 19.21
N ALA A 996 -2.02 -16.45 19.87
CA ALA A 996 -1.46 -15.11 20.01
C ALA A 996 -1.22 -14.35 18.69
N SER A 997 -1.99 -14.61 17.63
CA SER A 997 -1.82 -13.98 16.32
C SER A 997 -2.00 -12.46 16.31
N ALA A 998 -2.80 -11.92 17.24
CA ALA A 998 -3.06 -10.48 17.39
C ALA A 998 -1.97 -9.72 18.15
N ILE A 999 -1.10 -10.42 18.88
CA ILE A 999 -0.03 -9.79 19.67
C ILE A 999 1.08 -9.33 18.70
N PRO A 1000 1.66 -8.13 18.80
CA PRO A 1000 2.77 -7.74 17.93
C PRO A 1000 3.99 -8.67 18.08
N ASN A 1001 4.66 -8.97 16.97
CA ASN A 1001 5.83 -9.84 16.97
C ASN A 1001 7.07 -9.10 17.50
N ASN A 1002 7.61 -9.53 18.63
CA ASN A 1002 8.82 -9.00 19.28
C ASN A 1002 9.49 -10.09 20.14
N ALA A 1003 10.60 -9.75 20.80
CA ALA A 1003 11.32 -10.69 21.65
C ALA A 1003 10.43 -11.28 22.76
N GLY A 1004 9.55 -10.46 23.36
CA GLY A 1004 8.63 -10.90 24.40
C GLY A 1004 7.57 -11.89 23.91
N SER A 1005 7.03 -11.67 22.70
CA SER A 1005 6.02 -12.56 22.13
C SER A 1005 6.59 -13.90 21.64
N LEU A 1006 7.88 -13.94 21.30
CA LEU A 1006 8.57 -15.13 20.81
C LEU A 1006 9.17 -15.97 21.97
N ASP A 1007 9.57 -15.34 23.09
CA ASP A 1007 10.20 -16.03 24.23
C ASP A 1007 9.41 -17.25 24.78
N PRO A 1008 8.07 -17.20 24.90
CA PRO A 1008 7.29 -18.35 25.37
C PRO A 1008 7.25 -19.52 24.39
N ILE A 1009 7.75 -19.39 23.17
CA ILE A 1009 7.74 -20.44 22.14
C ILE A 1009 9.15 -20.95 21.94
N ARG A 1010 9.42 -22.17 22.41
CA ARG A 1010 10.72 -22.82 22.31
C ARG A 1010 10.71 -23.87 21.23
N VAL A 1011 11.71 -23.85 20.37
CA VAL A 1011 11.82 -24.80 19.26
C VAL A 1011 13.20 -25.47 19.32
N SER A 1012 13.20 -26.80 19.27
CA SER A 1012 14.39 -27.64 19.32
C SER A 1012 14.39 -28.69 18.21
N ALA A 1013 15.59 -29.07 17.76
CA ALA A 1013 15.78 -30.13 16.78
C ALA A 1013 17.16 -30.79 17.02
N PRO A 1014 17.29 -32.12 16.94
CA PRO A 1014 18.58 -32.79 17.14
C PRO A 1014 19.64 -32.36 16.13
N GLU A 1015 20.86 -32.05 16.57
CA GLU A 1015 21.97 -31.74 15.67
C GLU A 1015 22.21 -32.90 14.68
N GLY A 1016 22.35 -32.59 13.40
CA GLY A 1016 22.50 -33.59 12.34
C GLY A 1016 21.18 -34.13 11.78
N CYS A 1017 20.03 -33.67 12.28
CA CYS A 1017 18.76 -33.79 11.54
C CYS A 1017 18.68 -32.71 10.45
N ILE A 1018 17.81 -32.91 9.45
CA ILE A 1018 17.64 -31.98 8.34
C ILE A 1018 17.21 -30.57 8.78
N LEU A 1019 16.60 -30.44 9.97
CA LEU A 1019 16.14 -29.20 10.58
C LEU A 1019 17.15 -28.54 11.53
N ASN A 1020 18.32 -29.15 11.73
CA ASN A 1020 19.44 -28.60 12.48
C ASN A 1020 20.75 -29.10 11.86
N ALA A 1021 20.98 -28.67 10.62
CA ALA A 1021 22.12 -29.10 9.84
C ALA A 1021 23.42 -28.39 10.28
N PRO A 1022 24.46 -29.14 10.69
CA PRO A 1022 25.73 -28.53 11.06
C PRO A 1022 26.52 -28.13 9.82
N ARG A 1023 27.41 -27.13 9.95
CA ARG A 1023 28.40 -26.81 8.92
C ARG A 1023 29.31 -28.04 8.67
N PRO A 1024 29.69 -28.37 7.42
CA PRO A 1024 29.56 -27.59 6.18
C PRO A 1024 28.45 -28.06 5.23
N HIS A 1025 27.36 -28.66 5.70
CA HIS A 1025 26.27 -29.10 4.83
C HIS A 1025 25.72 -27.95 3.98
N ALA A 1026 25.34 -28.26 2.75
CA ALA A 1026 24.67 -27.34 1.84
C ALA A 1026 23.23 -27.02 2.33
N VAL A 1027 22.83 -25.75 2.24
CA VAL A 1027 21.57 -25.19 2.78
C VAL A 1027 20.88 -24.19 1.82
N ALA A 1028 21.34 -24.10 0.56
CA ALA A 1028 20.90 -23.10 -0.42
C ALA A 1028 19.38 -22.99 -0.53
N VAL A 1029 18.68 -24.13 -0.63
CA VAL A 1029 17.22 -24.18 -0.80
C VAL A 1029 16.50 -24.70 0.45
N ARG A 1030 16.99 -24.31 1.64
CA ARG A 1030 16.37 -24.65 2.94
C ARG A 1030 14.86 -24.39 3.00
N HIS A 1031 14.38 -23.40 2.24
CA HIS A 1031 12.98 -22.99 2.25
C HIS A 1031 12.04 -24.11 1.81
N VAL A 1032 12.48 -25.01 0.91
CA VAL A 1032 11.68 -26.16 0.45
C VAL A 1032 11.24 -27.05 1.62
N ILE A 1033 12.10 -27.21 2.64
CA ILE A 1033 11.79 -27.99 3.84
C ILE A 1033 11.26 -27.09 4.96
N GLY A 1034 11.90 -25.95 5.22
CA GLY A 1034 11.52 -25.06 6.32
C GLY A 1034 10.12 -24.47 6.19
N GLN A 1035 9.63 -24.22 4.97
CA GLN A 1035 8.27 -23.73 4.74
C GLN A 1035 7.19 -24.81 4.98
N MET A 1036 7.56 -26.08 5.15
CA MET A 1036 6.62 -27.14 5.54
C MET A 1036 6.35 -27.15 7.06
N LEU A 1037 7.23 -26.53 7.85
CA LEU A 1037 7.14 -26.58 9.32
C LEU A 1037 5.86 -25.98 9.90
N PRO A 1038 5.29 -24.88 9.36
CA PRO A 1038 4.01 -24.38 9.83
C PRO A 1038 2.91 -25.44 9.70
N ASP A 1039 2.82 -26.16 8.58
CA ASP A 1039 1.82 -27.23 8.42
C ASP A 1039 2.03 -28.38 9.42
N VAL A 1040 3.28 -28.73 9.74
CA VAL A 1040 3.59 -29.75 10.76
C VAL A 1040 3.11 -29.31 12.15
N VAL A 1041 3.40 -28.05 12.51
CA VAL A 1041 2.96 -27.44 13.78
C VAL A 1041 1.44 -27.30 13.83
N LEU A 1042 0.81 -26.85 12.75
CA LEU A 1042 -0.64 -26.75 12.61
C LEU A 1042 -1.33 -28.12 12.73
N GLY A 1043 -0.67 -29.20 12.32
CA GLY A 1043 -1.14 -30.56 12.56
C GLY A 1043 -1.11 -30.94 14.04
N CYS A 1044 -0.09 -30.52 14.80
CA CYS A 1044 -0.06 -30.69 16.25
C CYS A 1044 -1.17 -29.86 16.94
N LEU A 1045 -1.34 -28.61 16.49
CA LEU A 1045 -2.34 -27.69 17.03
C LEU A 1045 -3.76 -28.12 16.72
N GLU A 1046 -4.02 -28.73 15.56
CA GLU A 1046 -5.33 -29.33 15.27
C GLU A 1046 -5.66 -30.48 16.23
N ASN A 1047 -4.66 -31.32 16.55
CA ASN A 1047 -4.84 -32.39 17.52
C ASN A 1047 -5.10 -31.84 18.94
N ALA A 1048 -4.55 -30.67 19.26
CA ALA A 1048 -4.75 -29.99 20.55
C ALA A 1048 -6.07 -29.17 20.59
N LEU A 1049 -6.41 -28.53 19.49
CA LEU A 1049 -7.48 -27.55 19.31
C LEU A 1049 -8.24 -27.84 18.01
N PRO A 1050 -9.09 -28.90 17.96
CA PRO A 1050 -9.78 -29.29 16.73
C PRO A 1050 -10.60 -28.15 16.12
N GLY A 1051 -10.52 -27.98 14.80
CA GLY A 1051 -11.23 -26.95 14.07
C GLY A 1051 -10.63 -25.54 14.18
N LYS A 1052 -9.36 -25.42 14.59
CA LYS A 1052 -8.63 -24.14 14.64
C LYS A 1052 -7.55 -24.00 13.58
N ALA A 1053 -7.11 -25.10 12.95
CA ALA A 1053 -6.02 -25.06 11.99
C ALA A 1053 -6.45 -25.54 10.60
N PRO A 1054 -5.98 -24.89 9.51
CA PRO A 1054 -6.30 -25.29 8.14
C PRO A 1054 -5.71 -26.65 7.77
N ALA A 1055 -6.25 -27.29 6.73
CA ALA A 1055 -5.61 -28.41 6.05
C ALA A 1055 -4.24 -28.01 5.49
N GLU A 1056 -3.47 -28.98 5.00
CA GLU A 1056 -2.13 -28.69 4.46
C GLU A 1056 -2.21 -27.86 3.17
N GLY A 1057 -1.23 -26.96 2.99
CA GLY A 1057 -1.03 -26.22 1.75
C GLY A 1057 0.04 -26.83 0.87
N SER A 1058 0.22 -26.23 -0.31
CA SER A 1058 1.40 -26.43 -1.14
C SER A 1058 2.70 -26.08 -0.39
N SER A 1059 2.65 -25.03 0.45
CA SER A 1059 3.65 -24.59 1.41
C SER A 1059 4.97 -24.13 0.80
N SER A 1060 5.70 -25.01 0.12
CA SER A 1060 6.89 -24.62 -0.65
C SER A 1060 6.50 -23.82 -1.88
N LEU A 1061 7.22 -22.73 -2.12
CA LEU A 1061 7.18 -22.00 -3.38
C LEU A 1061 7.63 -22.89 -4.56
N TRP A 1062 7.09 -22.61 -5.75
CA TRP A 1062 7.36 -23.33 -7.00
C TRP A 1062 8.08 -22.41 -8.00
N ASN A 1063 9.32 -22.10 -7.67
CA ASN A 1063 10.08 -21.05 -8.36
C ASN A 1063 11.12 -21.67 -9.31
N PRO A 1064 10.94 -21.63 -10.65
CA PRO A 1064 12.02 -21.99 -11.55
C PRO A 1064 13.03 -20.83 -11.59
N MET A 1065 14.20 -20.98 -10.96
CA MET A 1065 15.31 -20.08 -11.30
C MET A 1065 15.76 -20.41 -12.72
N MET A 1066 15.71 -19.44 -13.62
CA MET A 1066 16.00 -19.64 -15.04
C MET A 1066 17.29 -18.92 -15.42
N THR A 1067 18.14 -19.58 -16.20
CA THR A 1067 19.36 -18.95 -16.73
C THR A 1067 19.66 -19.41 -18.15
N GLY A 1068 20.17 -18.48 -18.96
CA GLY A 1068 20.67 -18.73 -20.30
C GLY A 1068 21.97 -17.97 -20.51
N GLY A 1069 22.96 -18.61 -21.13
CA GLY A 1069 24.24 -17.96 -21.40
C GLY A 1069 25.37 -18.94 -21.72
N PRO A 1070 26.46 -18.45 -22.35
CA PRO A 1070 27.64 -19.25 -22.63
C PRO A 1070 28.21 -19.90 -21.36
N GLY A 1071 28.42 -21.22 -21.39
CA GLY A 1071 28.97 -21.98 -20.26
C GLY A 1071 27.98 -22.34 -19.15
N LEU A 1072 26.71 -21.92 -19.25
CA LEU A 1072 25.68 -22.19 -18.25
C LEU A 1072 24.83 -23.42 -18.55
N LEU A 1073 24.93 -23.99 -19.76
CA LEU A 1073 24.01 -24.99 -20.29
C LEU A 1073 24.67 -26.36 -20.58
N ASP A 1074 25.60 -26.79 -19.73
CA ASP A 1074 26.27 -28.11 -19.76
C ASP A 1074 26.78 -28.56 -21.16
N GLY A 1075 27.22 -27.60 -21.98
CA GLY A 1075 27.78 -27.83 -23.32
C GLY A 1075 26.82 -27.61 -24.49
N GLU A 1076 25.56 -27.26 -24.24
CA GLU A 1076 24.62 -26.83 -25.28
C GLU A 1076 25.05 -25.50 -25.91
N ASP A 1077 24.77 -25.36 -27.22
CA ASP A 1077 25.07 -24.15 -27.97
C ASP A 1077 24.02 -23.06 -27.68
N TYR A 1078 24.46 -21.95 -27.11
CA TYR A 1078 23.62 -20.79 -26.83
C TYR A 1078 23.62 -19.77 -27.96
N GLY A 1079 24.51 -19.92 -28.96
CA GLY A 1079 24.68 -18.99 -30.06
C GLY A 1079 24.89 -17.54 -29.59
N ASP A 1080 24.26 -16.61 -30.31
CA ASP A 1080 24.29 -15.17 -30.02
C ASP A 1080 23.05 -14.70 -29.26
N ALA A 1081 22.33 -15.62 -28.60
CA ALA A 1081 21.12 -15.27 -27.84
C ALA A 1081 21.45 -14.42 -26.62
N THR A 1082 20.49 -13.62 -26.17
CA THR A 1082 20.67 -12.69 -25.04
C THR A 1082 20.85 -13.43 -23.71
N PRO A 1083 22.02 -13.40 -23.02
CA PRO A 1083 22.18 -14.08 -21.75
C PRO A 1083 21.30 -13.48 -20.65
N PHE A 1084 20.87 -14.31 -19.70
CA PHE A 1084 20.02 -13.87 -18.59
C PHE A 1084 20.13 -14.79 -17.36
N SER A 1085 19.77 -14.24 -16.20
CA SER A 1085 19.50 -14.96 -14.97
C SER A 1085 18.30 -14.31 -14.29
N VAL A 1086 17.24 -15.07 -14.02
CA VAL A 1086 16.02 -14.53 -13.42
C VAL A 1086 15.43 -15.50 -12.40
N THR A 1087 15.01 -14.96 -11.27
CA THR A 1087 14.25 -15.66 -10.24
C THR A 1087 12.82 -15.11 -10.24
N ILE A 1088 11.85 -16.02 -10.32
CA ILE A 1088 10.42 -15.69 -10.29
C ILE A 1088 9.72 -16.47 -9.18
N PHE A 1089 8.69 -15.86 -8.59
CA PHE A 1089 7.99 -16.39 -7.43
C PHE A 1089 6.58 -16.86 -7.80
N HIS A 1090 6.28 -18.13 -7.57
CA HIS A 1090 4.95 -18.72 -7.80
C HIS A 1090 4.55 -19.66 -6.68
N SER A 1091 3.25 -19.70 -6.40
CA SER A 1091 2.69 -20.51 -5.32
C SER A 1091 1.57 -21.42 -5.79
N GLY A 1092 1.43 -22.57 -5.12
CA GLY A 1092 0.28 -23.44 -5.26
C GLY A 1092 -0.94 -22.93 -4.48
N GLY A 1093 -1.89 -23.81 -4.22
CA GLY A 1093 -3.02 -23.52 -3.34
C GLY A 1093 -2.67 -23.64 -1.86
N THR A 1094 -3.34 -22.86 -1.00
CA THR A 1094 -3.31 -23.07 0.45
C THR A 1094 -4.34 -24.13 0.84
N GLY A 1095 -4.15 -24.77 2.00
CA GLY A 1095 -5.16 -25.69 2.54
C GLY A 1095 -6.48 -24.99 2.88
N ALA A 1096 -7.56 -25.76 2.86
CA ALA A 1096 -8.88 -25.32 3.29
C ALA A 1096 -8.87 -24.97 4.78
N ARG A 1097 -9.57 -23.89 5.14
CA ARG A 1097 -9.79 -23.50 6.53
C ARG A 1097 -11.01 -24.25 7.07
N PRO A 1098 -11.10 -24.49 8.39
CA PRO A 1098 -12.25 -25.18 8.99
C PRO A 1098 -13.60 -24.47 8.78
N TRP A 1099 -13.58 -23.22 8.32
CA TRP A 1099 -14.75 -22.36 8.09
C TRP A 1099 -14.82 -21.74 6.68
N ARG A 1100 -13.82 -21.96 5.81
CA ARG A 1100 -13.75 -21.35 4.46
C ARG A 1100 -12.82 -22.12 3.52
N ASP A 1101 -13.06 -21.99 2.22
CA ASP A 1101 -12.17 -22.53 1.19
C ASP A 1101 -10.74 -21.98 1.32
N GLY A 1102 -9.77 -22.77 0.85
CA GLY A 1102 -8.37 -22.35 0.74
C GLY A 1102 -8.17 -21.29 -0.35
N LEU A 1103 -7.16 -20.45 -0.17
CA LEU A 1103 -6.79 -19.43 -1.14
C LEU A 1103 -6.05 -20.07 -2.32
N SER A 1104 -6.50 -19.77 -3.53
CA SER A 1104 -5.89 -20.28 -4.76
C SER A 1104 -4.67 -19.43 -5.13
N ALA A 1105 -3.61 -20.05 -5.67
CA ALA A 1105 -2.36 -19.40 -6.06
C ALA A 1105 -1.86 -18.38 -5.02
N THR A 1106 -1.77 -18.78 -3.75
CA THR A 1106 -1.43 -17.86 -2.66
C THR A 1106 -0.26 -18.39 -1.85
N ALA A 1107 0.78 -17.58 -1.75
CA ALA A 1107 1.99 -17.83 -0.98
C ALA A 1107 1.67 -17.89 0.52
N PHE A 1108 1.82 -19.08 1.08
CA PHE A 1108 1.85 -19.32 2.52
C PHE A 1108 2.79 -20.50 2.75
N PRO A 1109 3.76 -20.43 3.66
CA PRO A 1109 3.97 -19.40 4.70
C PRO A 1109 4.95 -18.27 4.34
N SER A 1110 5.44 -18.18 3.09
CA SER A 1110 6.51 -17.24 2.72
C SER A 1110 6.12 -15.76 2.74
N GLY A 1111 4.89 -15.44 2.34
CA GLY A 1111 4.39 -14.06 2.28
C GLY A 1111 4.87 -13.19 1.11
N VAL A 1112 5.77 -13.70 0.27
CA VAL A 1112 6.26 -13.03 -0.95
C VAL A 1112 5.16 -12.81 -1.98
N ARG A 1113 5.36 -11.82 -2.85
CA ARG A 1113 4.54 -11.56 -4.04
C ARG A 1113 5.13 -12.25 -5.26
N ASN A 1114 4.29 -12.50 -6.24
CA ASN A 1114 4.76 -12.91 -7.56
C ASN A 1114 5.43 -11.73 -8.31
N THR A 1115 6.20 -12.08 -9.34
CA THR A 1115 6.66 -11.10 -10.32
C THR A 1115 5.67 -11.07 -11.49
N PRO A 1116 5.20 -9.89 -11.94
CA PRO A 1116 4.30 -9.78 -13.09
C PRO A 1116 4.91 -10.41 -14.35
N VAL A 1117 4.07 -11.00 -15.20
CA VAL A 1117 4.50 -11.62 -16.45
C VAL A 1117 5.18 -10.59 -17.34
N GLU A 1118 4.57 -9.40 -17.48
CA GLU A 1118 5.12 -8.38 -18.37
C GLU A 1118 6.49 -7.85 -17.91
N ILE A 1119 6.70 -7.77 -16.59
CA ILE A 1119 7.98 -7.36 -16.02
C ILE A 1119 9.03 -8.43 -16.33
N THR A 1120 8.70 -9.70 -16.13
CA THR A 1120 9.62 -10.82 -16.37
C THR A 1120 10.07 -10.88 -17.83
N GLU A 1121 9.14 -10.76 -18.78
CA GLU A 1121 9.44 -10.76 -20.22
C GLU A 1121 10.20 -9.50 -20.68
N SER A 1122 10.16 -8.41 -19.90
CA SER A 1122 10.91 -7.18 -20.22
C SER A 1122 12.38 -7.24 -19.82
N ILE A 1123 12.73 -8.09 -18.84
CA ILE A 1123 14.10 -8.19 -18.29
C ILE A 1123 14.83 -9.48 -18.68
N ALA A 1124 14.11 -10.48 -19.19
CA ALA A 1124 14.67 -11.75 -19.62
C ALA A 1124 14.02 -12.20 -20.94
N PRO A 1125 14.76 -12.89 -21.85
CA PRO A 1125 14.25 -13.40 -23.11
C PRO A 1125 13.41 -14.67 -22.90
N VAL A 1126 12.37 -14.57 -22.08
CA VAL A 1126 11.39 -15.62 -21.82
C VAL A 1126 10.02 -15.19 -22.30
N ILE A 1127 9.18 -16.15 -22.67
CA ILE A 1127 7.78 -15.92 -23.03
C ILE A 1127 6.91 -16.85 -22.20
N PHE A 1128 5.98 -16.26 -21.46
CA PHE A 1128 4.87 -16.95 -20.81
C PHE A 1128 3.75 -17.13 -21.84
N HIS A 1129 3.50 -18.40 -22.17
CA HIS A 1129 2.38 -18.81 -23.01
C HIS A 1129 1.12 -19.02 -22.18
N ARG A 1130 1.29 -19.38 -20.90
CA ARG A 1130 0.18 -19.62 -19.98
C ARG A 1130 0.58 -19.31 -18.54
N LYS A 1131 -0.33 -18.67 -17.80
CA LYS A 1131 -0.37 -18.53 -16.35
C LYS A 1131 -1.84 -18.41 -15.90
N GLU A 1132 -2.44 -19.53 -15.51
CA GLU A 1132 -3.86 -19.62 -15.10
C GLU A 1132 -4.03 -20.53 -13.89
N PHE A 1133 -5.23 -20.52 -13.28
CA PHE A 1133 -5.55 -21.54 -12.28
C PHE A 1133 -5.53 -22.94 -12.88
N ARG A 1134 -5.03 -23.89 -12.09
CA ARG A 1134 -5.15 -25.31 -12.36
C ARG A 1134 -6.49 -25.80 -11.82
N GLU A 1135 -7.46 -25.86 -12.70
CA GLU A 1135 -8.84 -26.28 -12.41
C GLU A 1135 -8.87 -27.66 -11.74
N GLY A 1136 -9.74 -27.85 -10.75
CA GLY A 1136 -9.87 -29.10 -10.01
C GLY A 1136 -8.65 -29.51 -9.17
N SER A 1137 -7.62 -28.66 -9.04
CA SER A 1137 -6.41 -29.04 -8.27
C SER A 1137 -6.55 -28.96 -6.75
N GLY A 1138 -7.49 -28.18 -6.22
CA GLY A 1138 -7.73 -28.10 -4.77
C GLY A 1138 -8.48 -29.33 -4.28
N GLY A 1139 -8.09 -29.88 -3.13
CA GLY A 1139 -8.74 -31.05 -2.54
C GLY A 1139 -10.19 -30.74 -2.17
N ASP A 1140 -11.11 -31.64 -2.53
CA ASP A 1140 -12.54 -31.50 -2.21
C ASP A 1140 -12.79 -31.63 -0.70
N GLY A 1141 -13.85 -31.01 -0.20
CA GLY A 1141 -14.20 -30.99 1.22
C GLY A 1141 -15.46 -30.17 1.47
N GLN A 1142 -15.96 -30.15 2.70
CA GLN A 1142 -16.96 -29.17 3.12
C GLN A 1142 -16.49 -27.77 2.70
N TYR A 1143 -15.20 -27.51 2.91
CA TYR A 1143 -14.44 -26.43 2.30
C TYR A 1143 -13.32 -27.03 1.46
N ARG A 1144 -13.17 -26.55 0.22
CA ARG A 1144 -12.16 -27.06 -0.71
C ARG A 1144 -10.82 -26.39 -0.49
N GLY A 1145 -9.74 -27.07 -0.84
CA GLY A 1145 -8.41 -26.47 -0.92
C GLY A 1145 -8.33 -25.39 -2.01
N GLY A 1146 -7.33 -24.54 -1.90
CA GLY A 1146 -6.99 -23.60 -2.97
C GLY A 1146 -6.46 -24.31 -4.21
N HIS A 1147 -6.72 -23.77 -5.39
CA HIS A 1147 -6.16 -24.29 -6.64
C HIS A 1147 -4.72 -23.82 -6.82
N GLY A 1148 -3.90 -24.67 -7.43
CA GLY A 1148 -2.59 -24.30 -7.96
C GLY A 1148 -2.71 -23.55 -9.29
N GLN A 1149 -1.60 -23.52 -10.04
CA GLN A 1149 -1.47 -22.80 -11.31
C GLN A 1149 -0.96 -23.71 -12.43
N VAL A 1150 -1.26 -23.37 -13.68
CA VAL A 1150 -0.61 -23.93 -14.86
C VAL A 1150 0.25 -22.84 -15.49
N ILE A 1151 1.54 -23.09 -15.60
CA ILE A 1151 2.53 -22.14 -16.12
C ILE A 1151 3.28 -22.78 -17.30
N GLU A 1152 3.31 -22.09 -18.44
CA GLU A 1152 4.02 -22.53 -19.64
C GLU A 1152 5.00 -21.46 -20.12
N ILE A 1153 6.30 -21.79 -20.18
CA ILE A 1153 7.39 -20.85 -20.47
C ILE A 1153 8.30 -21.38 -21.59
N SER A 1154 8.76 -20.50 -22.48
CA SER A 1154 9.81 -20.80 -23.46
C SER A 1154 10.84 -19.67 -23.55
N HIS A 1155 11.97 -19.92 -24.21
CA HIS A 1155 12.90 -18.87 -24.61
C HIS A 1155 12.32 -18.04 -25.77
N ALA A 1156 12.41 -16.72 -25.71
CA ALA A 1156 11.87 -15.79 -26.72
C ALA A 1156 12.60 -15.92 -28.07
N GLU A 1157 13.91 -16.13 -28.03
CA GLU A 1157 14.77 -16.28 -29.22
C GLU A 1157 14.96 -17.74 -29.66
N GLY A 1158 14.27 -18.68 -29.01
CA GLY A 1158 14.34 -20.12 -29.34
C GLY A 1158 15.59 -20.86 -28.87
N ALA A 1159 16.50 -20.21 -28.13
CA ALA A 1159 17.70 -20.81 -27.55
C ALA A 1159 17.36 -21.76 -26.37
N PRO A 1160 18.27 -22.70 -26.01
CA PRO A 1160 18.10 -23.50 -24.80
C PRO A 1160 18.30 -22.65 -23.54
N PHE A 1161 17.71 -23.06 -22.42
CA PHE A 1161 17.92 -22.44 -21.12
C PHE A 1161 17.89 -23.48 -20.00
N ALA A 1162 18.54 -23.21 -18.88
CA ALA A 1162 18.52 -24.08 -17.72
C ALA A 1162 17.50 -23.59 -16.69
N ILE A 1163 16.90 -24.54 -15.98
CA ILE A 1163 16.18 -24.29 -14.74
C ILE A 1163 16.88 -24.95 -13.58
N PHE A 1164 16.89 -24.29 -12.43
CA PHE A 1164 17.18 -24.93 -11.15
C PHE A 1164 15.84 -25.27 -10.51
N ALA A 1165 15.46 -26.54 -10.62
CA ALA A 1165 14.21 -27.01 -10.07
C ALA A 1165 14.32 -27.16 -8.54
N LEU A 1166 13.27 -26.75 -7.85
CA LEU A 1166 13.16 -26.74 -6.39
C LEU A 1166 11.70 -27.00 -5.97
N PHE A 1167 11.08 -27.98 -6.64
CA PHE A 1167 9.66 -28.30 -6.51
C PHE A 1167 9.44 -29.42 -5.49
N ASP A 1168 8.37 -29.30 -4.72
CA ASP A 1168 7.89 -30.29 -3.74
C ASP A 1168 6.36 -30.46 -3.85
N ARG A 1169 5.77 -31.40 -3.10
CA ARG A 1169 4.36 -31.82 -3.23
C ARG A 1169 4.01 -32.46 -4.58
N VAL A 1170 4.95 -33.20 -5.16
CA VAL A 1170 4.78 -34.01 -6.37
C VAL A 1170 4.45 -35.45 -6.01
N ASP A 1171 5.28 -36.10 -5.20
CA ASP A 1171 5.06 -37.48 -4.77
C ASP A 1171 4.19 -37.52 -3.50
N HIS A 1172 4.31 -36.50 -2.64
CA HIS A 1172 3.55 -36.33 -1.41
C HIS A 1172 2.70 -35.05 -1.44
N PRO A 1173 1.49 -35.09 -2.05
CA PRO A 1173 0.64 -33.90 -2.17
C PRO A 1173 0.16 -33.36 -0.81
N ALA A 1174 -0.40 -32.15 -0.83
CA ALA A 1174 -0.99 -31.53 0.36
C ALA A 1174 -2.19 -32.36 0.87
N ARG A 1175 -2.12 -32.80 2.12
CA ARG A 1175 -3.13 -33.70 2.69
C ARG A 1175 -4.41 -32.98 3.11
N GLY A 1176 -5.54 -33.60 2.81
CA GLY A 1176 -6.84 -33.20 3.33
C GLY A 1176 -6.95 -33.44 4.85
N ARG A 1177 -7.90 -32.77 5.49
CA ARG A 1177 -8.10 -32.82 6.94
C ARG A 1177 -9.56 -33.09 7.29
N ASN A 1178 -9.78 -33.85 8.36
CA ASN A 1178 -11.10 -34.13 8.93
C ASN A 1178 -12.14 -34.62 7.90
N GLY A 1179 -11.73 -35.48 6.96
CA GLY A 1179 -12.59 -36.04 5.92
C GLY A 1179 -12.47 -35.35 4.55
N GLY A 1180 -11.74 -34.24 4.45
CA GLY A 1180 -11.40 -33.62 3.17
C GLY A 1180 -10.40 -34.45 2.37
N ALA A 1181 -10.44 -34.30 1.05
CA ALA A 1181 -9.54 -34.96 0.11
C ALA A 1181 -8.20 -34.22 -0.03
N ASP A 1182 -7.18 -34.94 -0.48
CA ASP A 1182 -5.87 -34.37 -0.77
C ASP A 1182 -5.93 -33.45 -1.99
N GLY A 1183 -5.06 -32.44 -2.02
CA GLY A 1183 -4.84 -31.61 -3.20
C GLY A 1183 -4.19 -32.41 -4.33
N ALA A 1184 -4.35 -31.95 -5.56
CA ALA A 1184 -3.66 -32.55 -6.71
C ALA A 1184 -2.14 -32.34 -6.60
N PRO A 1185 -1.32 -33.37 -6.90
CA PRO A 1185 0.13 -33.25 -6.88
C PRO A 1185 0.63 -32.33 -7.98
N GLY A 1186 1.74 -31.65 -7.72
CA GLY A 1186 2.42 -30.85 -8.73
C GLY A 1186 3.04 -31.70 -9.84
N THR A 1187 3.24 -31.14 -11.04
CA THR A 1187 4.00 -31.81 -12.10
C THR A 1187 4.90 -30.81 -12.84
N VAL A 1188 6.04 -31.29 -13.34
CA VAL A 1188 6.94 -30.51 -14.20
C VAL A 1188 7.35 -31.36 -15.40
N ARG A 1189 7.12 -30.85 -16.61
CA ARG A 1189 7.38 -31.56 -17.87
C ARG A 1189 7.70 -30.60 -19.00
N LEU A 1190 8.23 -31.13 -20.10
CA LEU A 1190 8.24 -30.44 -21.39
C LEU A 1190 6.90 -30.61 -22.09
N THR A 1191 6.51 -29.66 -22.94
CA THR A 1191 5.31 -29.78 -23.77
C THR A 1191 5.34 -30.97 -24.73
N SER A 1192 6.53 -31.49 -25.08
CA SER A 1192 6.69 -32.77 -25.79
C SER A 1192 6.30 -34.01 -24.97
N GLY A 1193 6.04 -33.87 -23.67
CA GLY A 1193 5.61 -34.94 -22.77
C GLY A 1193 6.72 -35.52 -21.91
N LYS A 1194 7.96 -35.06 -22.03
CA LYS A 1194 9.08 -35.50 -21.18
C LYS A 1194 8.95 -34.95 -19.76
N THR A 1195 8.73 -35.82 -18.77
CA THR A 1195 8.78 -35.44 -17.35
C THR A 1195 10.19 -35.01 -16.94
N LEU A 1196 10.29 -33.92 -16.19
CA LEU A 1196 11.53 -33.39 -15.63
C LEU A 1196 11.68 -33.79 -14.16
N LYS A 1197 12.89 -33.70 -13.62
CA LYS A 1197 13.11 -33.90 -12.18
C LYS A 1197 12.47 -32.74 -11.41
N THR A 1198 12.04 -33.01 -10.19
CA THR A 1198 11.45 -31.99 -9.31
C THR A 1198 12.50 -31.10 -8.68
N LYS A 1199 13.74 -31.59 -8.55
CA LYS A 1199 14.85 -30.87 -7.96
C LYS A 1199 16.13 -30.98 -8.79
N GLY A 1200 16.92 -29.92 -8.76
CA GLY A 1200 18.23 -29.81 -9.38
C GLY A 1200 18.25 -29.12 -10.75
N LYS A 1201 19.47 -28.91 -11.26
CA LYS A 1201 19.69 -28.23 -12.54
C LYS A 1201 19.30 -29.14 -13.71
N GLN A 1202 18.55 -28.58 -14.66
CA GLN A 1202 18.13 -29.29 -15.88
C GLN A 1202 17.95 -28.32 -17.03
N ILE A 1203 18.26 -28.78 -18.24
CA ILE A 1203 18.20 -27.96 -19.45
C ILE A 1203 16.87 -28.18 -20.16
N ILE A 1204 16.25 -27.07 -20.53
CA ILE A 1204 15.14 -26.98 -21.47
C ILE A 1204 15.75 -26.81 -22.87
N PRO A 1205 15.58 -27.80 -23.77
CA PRO A 1205 16.17 -27.74 -25.11
C PRO A 1205 15.64 -26.57 -25.94
N ALA A 1206 16.41 -26.15 -26.93
CA ALA A 1206 16.01 -25.14 -27.91
C ALA A 1206 14.65 -25.50 -28.54
N GLY A 1207 13.73 -24.53 -28.60
CA GLY A 1207 12.38 -24.68 -29.17
C GLY A 1207 11.38 -25.49 -28.35
N GLU A 1208 11.77 -26.09 -27.22
CA GLU A 1208 10.85 -26.73 -26.27
C GLU A 1208 10.25 -25.71 -25.30
N ARG A 1209 9.18 -26.12 -24.60
CA ARG A 1209 8.53 -25.30 -23.57
C ARG A 1209 8.46 -26.05 -22.26
N LEU A 1210 8.77 -25.34 -21.17
CA LEU A 1210 8.59 -25.79 -19.80
C LEU A 1210 7.11 -25.67 -19.44
N LEU A 1211 6.51 -26.76 -18.97
CA LEU A 1211 5.15 -26.81 -18.43
C LEU A 1211 5.21 -27.22 -16.95
N MET A 1212 4.72 -26.34 -16.08
CA MET A 1212 4.57 -26.56 -14.66
C MET A 1212 3.09 -26.56 -14.29
N GLU A 1213 2.64 -27.63 -13.64
CA GLU A 1213 1.31 -27.73 -13.05
C GLU A 1213 1.49 -27.72 -11.53
N LEU A 1214 1.29 -26.58 -10.89
CA LEU A 1214 1.56 -26.40 -9.46
C LEU A 1214 0.52 -27.18 -8.62
N PRO A 1215 0.89 -27.60 -7.40
CA PRO A 1215 0.02 -28.37 -6.51
C PRO A 1215 -1.14 -27.53 -5.96
N GLY A 1216 -2.26 -28.19 -5.67
CA GLY A 1216 -3.36 -27.60 -4.89
C GLY A 1216 -3.21 -27.86 -3.39
N GLY A 1217 -4.01 -27.15 -2.59
CA GLY A 1217 -4.10 -27.39 -1.15
C GLY A 1217 -5.08 -28.52 -0.80
N GLY A 1218 -4.96 -29.08 0.40
CA GLY A 1218 -5.90 -30.10 0.91
C GLY A 1218 -7.27 -29.52 1.26
N GLY A 1219 -8.31 -30.33 1.12
CA GLY A 1219 -9.68 -30.00 1.54
C GLY A 1219 -9.92 -30.21 3.04
N TYR A 1220 -11.00 -29.64 3.56
CA TYR A 1220 -11.39 -29.77 4.96
C TYR A 1220 -12.86 -30.21 5.09
N GLY A 1221 -13.12 -31.21 5.93
CA GLY A 1221 -14.47 -31.72 6.19
C GLY A 1221 -14.99 -32.63 5.08
N ASP A 1222 -16.11 -33.30 5.30
CA ASP A 1222 -16.72 -34.20 4.31
C ASP A 1222 -17.20 -33.40 3.08
N PRO A 1223 -16.71 -33.71 1.86
CA PRO A 1223 -17.21 -33.12 0.63
C PRO A 1223 -18.74 -33.10 0.51
N ALA A 1224 -19.43 -34.14 0.99
CA ALA A 1224 -20.89 -34.22 0.93
C ALA A 1224 -21.60 -33.10 1.69
N GLU A 1225 -20.93 -32.45 2.65
CA GLU A 1225 -21.45 -31.34 3.44
C GLU A 1225 -21.16 -29.95 2.84
N ARG A 1226 -20.46 -29.90 1.69
CA ARG A 1226 -20.17 -28.63 1.01
C ARG A 1226 -21.46 -27.92 0.61
N ASP A 1227 -21.55 -26.65 0.97
CA ASP A 1227 -22.69 -25.79 0.64
C ASP A 1227 -23.01 -25.84 -0.88
N PRO A 1228 -24.25 -26.13 -1.27
CA PRO A 1228 -24.63 -26.22 -2.68
C PRO A 1228 -24.36 -24.93 -3.47
N GLY A 1229 -24.48 -23.75 -2.84
CA GLY A 1229 -24.20 -22.46 -3.47
C GLY A 1229 -22.70 -22.26 -3.74
N LEU A 1230 -21.82 -22.76 -2.86
CA LEU A 1230 -20.37 -22.79 -3.13
C LEU A 1230 -20.03 -23.73 -4.29
N ARG A 1231 -20.66 -24.91 -4.37
CA ARG A 1231 -20.49 -25.83 -5.52
C ARG A 1231 -20.95 -25.21 -6.83
N GLU A 1232 -22.11 -24.56 -6.84
CA GLU A 1232 -22.62 -23.83 -8.02
C GLU A 1232 -21.67 -22.70 -8.43
N LYS A 1233 -21.08 -21.99 -7.45
CA LYS A 1233 -20.08 -20.96 -7.71
C LYS A 1233 -18.79 -21.53 -8.31
N ASP A 1234 -18.31 -22.68 -7.85
CA ASP A 1234 -17.13 -23.32 -8.43
C ASP A 1234 -17.39 -23.79 -9.87
N LEU A 1235 -18.54 -24.45 -10.09
CA LEU A 1235 -18.99 -24.85 -11.43
C LEU A 1235 -19.10 -23.66 -12.39
N ALA A 1236 -19.73 -22.57 -11.94
CA ALA A 1236 -19.89 -21.38 -12.77
C ALA A 1236 -18.54 -20.75 -13.13
N ASN A 1237 -17.52 -20.94 -12.30
CA ASN A 1237 -16.18 -20.41 -12.51
C ASN A 1237 -15.22 -21.43 -13.13
N ASP A 1238 -15.68 -22.59 -13.63
CA ASP A 1238 -14.83 -23.67 -14.16
C ASP A 1238 -13.71 -24.11 -13.18
N LEU A 1239 -14.02 -24.24 -11.88
CA LEU A 1239 -13.04 -24.60 -10.84
C LEU A 1239 -13.17 -26.04 -10.31
N ASN A 1240 -14.17 -26.80 -10.78
CA ASN A 1240 -14.44 -28.16 -10.31
C ASN A 1240 -13.40 -29.21 -10.72
#